data_AF-A0A9X4XLD3-F1
#
_entry.id   AF-A0A9X4XLD3-F1
#
_cell.length_a   1.000
_cell.length_b   1.000
_cell.length_c   1.000
_cell.angle_alpha   90.00
_cell.angle_beta   90.00
_cell.angle_gamma   90.00
#
_symmetry.space_group_name_H-M   'P 1'
#
loop_
_entity.id
_entity.type
_entity.pdbx_description
1 polymer ?
#
loop_
_entity_poly.entity_id
_entity_poly.type
_entity_poly.pdbx_seq_one_letter_code
_entity_poly.pdbx_strand_id
1 'polypeptide(L)'
;MRRSRVILLVAALVTVGLLTGARDILRDALTDLRFAVLSRPATGSIAVVAMDARSIEAIGVWPWSRRLHAALIGRLEQFGATDIVFDIDFSSRSAPAEDAAFAAALRQAEGSVVLPTFKQPTASHGYQGPDRVTMPLRQFRDIAWPAVVTVPVEADGRVRRYLYQDHMDGLTVPTVGAYLGGPTAGRDDAFWIDFGIAATTVPVISYIDVLANAETAAAQLAGKKVIIGGTAIELGDRFTVPNGRVIPGVLLQAIAGESILQGRALTMSGPVVATLGLLGLAGLVSLLWGRVSAPVLGGVLIGLSLVIEAGALLVQATWPIIVDTALVQIALAGLLAALVMLELDLRGLLGRIADLRFQKVTMSLGDGLICTDQAGVITLCNPSAATLFGCAPDDLVGQPFAAVCPERRTATAIEPFALGELSPEAVHRAAREPIELVGRRRDGETFPIEGVLSAWQGTDGWQFGLVLRDVSVQRREAERIRYLAEHDTLTGLVNRQVLHARLADATAAALTSGRQVALLIIDLDKFKQVNDTLGHRHGDALLCAVANRLASFVAAPDFVARVSGDEFAVVLIGDTVAARADALMERIASSFAATPLLVCEREMRINVSVGGACAPADAASPEELLANADLALYRAKTAGRGCSVRFEPSFRAEFDQRLELEQGLARALLHEEFELFYQPQIDLATGALAGAEALIRWWHPRRGLLTPGAFMPIANASWVSDAISLWVLRRACRQAAAWSDAGHPIRIGVNLSPSQLLFGDLAATVADILTTTGLSPSRLELEVTEDILIADDEAAARTFGQIRQLGVQIAFDDFGTGYGSLSYLKKFAPDRLKIDKSFVHELTIGTDDAAIVRSTIGLGKQLGLSVIAEGIEHADTVGLLRSMGCDEGQGYLFGAPMRAATFEQTFFGAPRTDAGRGGRADAA
;
A
#
# COMPACT_ATOMS: atom_id res chain seq x y z
N MET A 1 0.62 24.22 -55.19
CA MET A 1 0.53 24.59 -53.75
C MET A 1 -0.16 23.55 -52.85
N ARG A 2 -1.15 22.75 -53.31
CA ARG A 2 -1.85 21.77 -52.46
C ARG A 2 -0.97 20.57 -51.99
N ARG A 3 -0.13 19.99 -52.85
CA ARG A 3 0.76 18.85 -52.51
C ARG A 3 1.81 19.18 -51.46
N SER A 4 2.52 20.30 -51.62
CA SER A 4 3.60 20.71 -50.71
C SER A 4 3.11 20.96 -49.28
N ARG A 5 1.87 21.45 -49.12
CA ARG A 5 1.25 21.68 -47.80
C ARG A 5 0.93 20.39 -47.04
N VAL A 6 0.50 19.34 -47.76
CA VAL A 6 0.25 18.02 -47.14
C VAL A 6 1.54 17.36 -46.70
N ILE A 7 2.56 17.41 -47.55
CA ILE A 7 3.88 16.85 -47.22
C ILE A 7 4.48 17.56 -46.00
N LEU A 8 4.37 18.88 -45.93
CA LEU A 8 4.80 19.67 -44.77
C LEU A 8 4.01 19.33 -43.50
N LEU A 9 2.70 19.13 -43.59
CA LEU A 9 1.85 18.76 -42.45
C LEU A 9 2.21 17.37 -41.90
N VAL A 10 2.39 16.38 -42.79
CA VAL A 10 2.77 15.02 -42.39
C VAL A 10 4.18 14.99 -41.81
N ALA A 11 5.13 15.71 -42.42
CA ALA A 11 6.48 15.86 -41.89
C ALA A 11 6.46 16.54 -40.51
N ALA A 12 5.63 17.57 -40.31
CA ALA A 12 5.45 18.22 -39.02
C ALA A 12 4.87 17.25 -37.97
N LEU A 13 3.83 16.47 -38.30
CA LEU A 13 3.23 15.49 -37.39
C LEU A 13 4.21 14.37 -36.99
N VAL A 14 4.99 13.84 -37.95
CA VAL A 14 6.03 12.85 -37.67
C VAL A 14 7.14 13.46 -36.80
N THR A 15 7.54 14.71 -37.07
CA THR A 15 8.55 15.42 -36.29
C THR A 15 8.07 15.69 -34.87
N VAL A 16 6.83 16.14 -34.70
CA VAL A 16 6.19 16.32 -33.39
C VAL A 16 6.15 14.99 -32.64
N GLY A 17 5.69 13.91 -33.28
CA GLY A 17 5.64 12.58 -32.67
C GLY A 17 7.00 12.03 -32.21
N LEU A 18 8.09 12.41 -32.91
CA LEU A 18 9.47 12.10 -32.51
C LEU A 18 9.95 12.96 -31.33
N LEU A 19 9.48 14.20 -31.20
CA LEU A 19 9.90 15.15 -30.16
C LEU A 19 9.09 15.05 -28.87
N THR A 20 7.83 14.58 -28.93
CA THR A 20 6.89 14.59 -27.79
C THR A 20 6.74 13.24 -27.08
N GLY A 21 7.49 12.20 -27.48
CA GLY A 21 7.35 10.85 -26.94
C GLY A 21 6.09 10.09 -27.39
N ALA A 22 5.23 10.72 -28.20
CA ALA A 22 4.00 10.10 -28.70
C ALA A 22 4.26 8.84 -29.56
N ARG A 23 5.43 8.76 -30.23
CA ARG A 23 5.87 7.54 -30.92
C ARG A 23 5.96 6.35 -29.98
N ASP A 24 6.61 6.53 -28.83
CA ASP A 24 6.85 5.42 -27.89
C ASP A 24 5.54 4.93 -27.28
N ILE A 25 4.67 5.87 -26.86
CA ILE A 25 3.32 5.56 -26.35
C ILE A 25 2.52 4.74 -27.38
N LEU A 26 2.50 5.19 -28.64
CA LEU A 26 1.76 4.48 -29.69
C LEU A 26 2.40 3.13 -30.04
N ARG A 27 3.73 3.05 -30.09
CA ARG A 27 4.46 1.79 -30.33
C ARG A 27 4.09 0.77 -29.26
N ASP A 28 4.13 1.16 -28.00
CA ASP A 28 3.89 0.26 -26.88
C ASP A 28 2.41 -0.17 -26.86
N ALA A 29 1.48 0.74 -27.14
CA ALA A 29 0.05 0.42 -27.30
C ALA A 29 -0.24 -0.56 -28.46
N LEU A 30 0.39 -0.37 -29.62
CA LEU A 30 0.23 -1.29 -30.77
C LEU A 30 0.86 -2.65 -30.48
N THR A 31 2.00 -2.68 -29.78
CA THR A 31 2.67 -3.92 -29.38
C THR A 31 1.81 -4.71 -28.38
N ASP A 32 1.24 -4.03 -27.38
CA ASP A 32 0.31 -4.63 -26.42
C ASP A 32 -0.94 -5.18 -27.09
N LEU A 33 -1.48 -4.49 -28.09
CA LEU A 33 -2.63 -4.97 -28.86
C LEU A 33 -2.30 -6.27 -29.61
N ARG A 34 -1.07 -6.40 -30.15
CA ARG A 34 -0.63 -7.62 -30.82
C ARG A 34 -0.51 -8.79 -29.85
N PHE A 35 0.04 -8.57 -28.66
CA PHE A 35 0.11 -9.60 -27.63
C PHE A 35 -1.27 -10.11 -27.20
N ALA A 36 -2.32 -9.29 -27.30
CA ALA A 36 -3.68 -9.70 -26.93
C ALA A 36 -4.24 -10.79 -27.86
N VAL A 37 -3.68 -10.90 -29.07
CA VAL A 37 -4.08 -11.88 -30.09
C VAL A 37 -3.14 -13.09 -30.12
N LEU A 38 -1.87 -12.92 -29.74
CA LEU A 38 -0.89 -14.00 -29.76
C LEU A 38 -1.08 -14.94 -28.57
N SER A 39 -1.01 -16.24 -28.82
CA SER A 39 -0.99 -17.26 -27.76
C SER A 39 -0.12 -18.45 -28.16
N ARG A 40 0.78 -18.86 -27.28
CA ARG A 40 1.63 -20.05 -27.40
C ARG A 40 1.82 -20.70 -26.02
N PRO A 41 1.93 -22.03 -25.93
CA PRO A 41 2.17 -22.69 -24.66
C PRO A 41 3.62 -22.47 -24.18
N ALA A 42 3.84 -22.54 -22.87
CA ALA A 42 5.16 -22.69 -22.28
C ALA A 42 5.79 -24.03 -22.70
N THR A 43 7.12 -24.11 -22.69
CA THR A 43 7.85 -25.36 -23.01
C THR A 43 7.60 -26.46 -21.98
N GLY A 44 7.22 -26.07 -20.75
CA GLY A 44 7.07 -26.97 -19.62
C GLY A 44 8.39 -27.30 -18.93
N SER A 45 9.49 -26.62 -19.31
CA SER A 45 10.82 -26.81 -18.71
C SER A 45 10.97 -26.06 -17.37
N ILE A 46 10.14 -25.05 -17.14
CA ILE A 46 10.08 -24.27 -15.90
C ILE A 46 8.76 -24.60 -15.18
N ALA A 47 8.82 -24.76 -13.87
CA ALA A 47 7.66 -24.92 -12.99
C ALA A 47 7.72 -23.93 -11.82
N VAL A 48 6.56 -23.51 -11.33
CA VAL A 48 6.42 -22.58 -10.20
C VAL A 48 5.94 -23.35 -8.98
N VAL A 49 6.67 -23.23 -7.87
CA VAL A 49 6.17 -23.60 -6.55
C VAL A 49 5.57 -22.37 -5.89
N ALA A 50 4.25 -22.35 -5.80
CA ALA A 50 3.45 -21.23 -5.39
C ALA A 50 3.28 -21.18 -3.88
N MET A 51 3.71 -20.08 -3.27
CA MET A 51 3.23 -19.67 -1.95
C MET A 51 1.85 -19.05 -2.13
N ASP A 52 0.83 -19.90 -2.14
CA ASP A 52 -0.57 -19.55 -2.39
C ASP A 52 -1.35 -19.39 -1.07
N ALA A 53 -2.58 -18.88 -1.17
CA ALA A 53 -3.44 -18.69 0.00
C ALA A 53 -3.61 -19.97 0.82
N ARG A 54 -3.67 -21.14 0.16
CA ARG A 54 -3.79 -22.44 0.83
C ARG A 54 -2.53 -22.79 1.63
N SER A 55 -1.35 -22.49 1.09
CA SER A 55 -0.08 -22.69 1.81
C SER A 55 0.05 -21.72 2.98
N ILE A 56 -0.40 -20.47 2.83
CA ILE A 56 -0.44 -19.49 3.94
C ILE A 56 -1.41 -19.95 5.03
N GLU A 57 -2.61 -20.41 4.67
CA GLU A 57 -3.60 -20.92 5.63
C GLU A 57 -3.08 -22.16 6.38
N ALA A 58 -2.41 -23.09 5.68
CA ALA A 58 -1.94 -24.34 6.27
C ALA A 58 -0.66 -24.19 7.11
N ILE A 59 0.26 -23.32 6.69
CA ILE A 59 1.59 -23.14 7.35
C ILE A 59 1.53 -22.04 8.40
N GLY A 60 0.73 -21.00 8.16
CA GLY A 60 0.64 -19.81 8.99
C GLY A 60 1.25 -18.57 8.34
N VAL A 61 1.44 -17.54 9.16
CA VAL A 61 1.81 -16.19 8.73
C VAL A 61 3.22 -16.15 8.14
N TRP A 62 3.36 -15.49 6.99
CA TRP A 62 4.65 -15.17 6.36
C TRP A 62 5.42 -14.12 7.18
N PRO A 63 6.77 -14.18 7.33
CA PRO A 63 7.74 -15.09 6.72
C PRO A 63 7.84 -16.47 7.38
N TRP A 64 8.01 -17.51 6.56
CA TRP A 64 8.17 -18.88 7.04
C TRP A 64 9.61 -19.22 7.44
N SER A 65 9.78 -20.25 8.27
CA SER A 65 11.09 -20.61 8.83
C SER A 65 12.06 -21.16 7.77
N ARG A 66 13.36 -20.91 7.95
CA ARG A 66 14.40 -21.45 7.04
C ARG A 66 14.48 -22.97 7.08
N ARG A 67 14.09 -23.59 8.19
CA ARG A 67 13.93 -25.04 8.30
C ARG A 67 12.87 -25.57 7.34
N LEU A 68 11.78 -24.84 7.13
CA LEU A 68 10.74 -25.21 6.17
C LEU A 68 11.26 -25.14 4.73
N HIS A 69 12.02 -24.10 4.40
CA HIS A 69 12.67 -23.99 3.09
C HIS A 69 13.74 -25.06 2.87
N ALA A 70 14.48 -25.46 3.92
CA ALA A 70 15.41 -26.58 3.87
C ALA A 70 14.69 -27.91 3.54
N ALA A 71 13.55 -28.15 4.19
CA ALA A 71 12.72 -29.32 3.90
C ALA A 71 12.18 -29.29 2.46
N LEU A 72 11.79 -28.11 1.96
CA LEU A 72 11.36 -27.94 0.57
C LEU A 72 12.46 -28.30 -0.42
N ILE A 73 13.69 -27.81 -0.22
CA ILE A 73 14.84 -28.14 -1.08
C ILE A 73 14.99 -29.65 -1.17
N GLY A 74 15.05 -30.34 -0.02
CA GLY A 74 15.19 -31.80 0.00
C GLY A 74 14.06 -32.54 -0.72
N ARG A 75 12.82 -32.02 -0.68
CA ARG A 75 11.69 -32.59 -1.44
C ARG A 75 11.82 -32.37 -2.95
N LEU A 76 12.22 -31.16 -3.36
CA LEU A 76 12.42 -30.83 -4.77
C LEU A 76 13.54 -31.65 -5.40
N GLU A 77 14.62 -31.90 -4.67
CA GLU A 77 15.69 -32.81 -5.10
C GLU A 77 15.18 -34.25 -5.24
N GLN A 78 14.41 -34.75 -4.27
CA GLN A 78 13.79 -36.08 -4.33
C GLN A 78 12.87 -36.22 -5.55
N PHE A 79 12.18 -35.14 -5.93
CA PHE A 79 11.33 -35.09 -7.12
C PHE A 79 12.11 -34.93 -8.42
N GLY A 80 13.42 -34.70 -8.37
CA GLY A 80 14.28 -34.57 -9.54
C GLY A 80 14.21 -33.20 -10.20
N ALA A 81 13.98 -32.12 -9.44
CA ALA A 81 14.16 -30.75 -9.94
C ALA A 81 15.63 -30.52 -10.33
N THR A 82 15.88 -29.86 -11.47
CA THR A 82 17.25 -29.63 -11.97
C THR A 82 17.91 -28.41 -11.34
N ASP A 83 17.13 -27.35 -11.15
CA ASP A 83 17.55 -26.08 -10.56
C ASP A 83 16.43 -25.60 -9.62
N ILE A 84 16.80 -25.03 -8.47
CA ILE A 84 15.88 -24.57 -7.43
C ILE A 84 16.13 -23.08 -7.20
N VAL A 85 15.25 -22.24 -7.69
CA VAL A 85 15.41 -20.78 -7.68
C VAL A 85 14.43 -20.14 -6.71
N PHE A 86 14.92 -19.41 -5.72
CA PHE A 86 14.06 -18.71 -4.79
C PHE A 86 13.84 -17.24 -5.19
N ASP A 87 12.58 -16.83 -5.17
CA ASP A 87 12.10 -15.45 -5.26
C ASP A 87 11.51 -15.02 -3.91
N ILE A 88 12.33 -15.18 -2.87
CA ILE A 88 11.96 -15.03 -1.46
C ILE A 88 13.10 -14.39 -0.67
N ASP A 89 12.81 -13.34 0.10
CA ASP A 89 13.84 -12.68 0.90
C ASP A 89 14.37 -13.55 2.06
N PHE A 90 15.65 -13.92 1.97
CA PHE A 90 16.39 -14.62 3.02
C PHE A 90 17.30 -13.70 3.83
N SER A 91 17.11 -12.38 3.79
CA SER A 91 17.90 -11.41 4.58
C SER A 91 17.38 -11.20 6.01
N SER A 92 16.17 -11.68 6.32
CA SER A 92 15.57 -11.64 7.66
C SER A 92 16.35 -12.49 8.68
N ARG A 93 16.22 -12.21 9.99
CA ARG A 93 16.87 -13.03 11.01
C ARG A 93 16.12 -14.35 11.21
N SER A 94 16.85 -15.44 11.39
CA SER A 94 16.32 -16.76 11.74
C SER A 94 17.25 -17.42 12.78
N ALA A 95 16.76 -18.44 13.47
CA ALA A 95 17.51 -19.10 14.54
C ALA A 95 18.74 -19.86 13.98
N PRO A 96 19.87 -19.92 14.73
CA PRO A 96 21.09 -20.59 14.25
C PRO A 96 20.89 -22.05 13.81
N ALA A 97 19.97 -22.78 14.47
CA ALA A 97 19.64 -24.15 14.11
C ALA A 97 18.88 -24.27 12.77
N GLU A 98 18.08 -23.26 12.41
CA GLU A 98 17.41 -23.20 11.11
C GLU A 98 18.38 -22.79 10.01
N ASP A 99 19.31 -21.88 10.29
CA ASP A 99 20.40 -21.51 9.39
C ASP A 99 21.31 -22.69 9.08
N ALA A 100 21.65 -23.48 10.10
CA ALA A 100 22.43 -24.70 9.94
C ALA A 100 21.70 -25.74 9.08
N ALA A 101 20.39 -25.93 9.30
CA ALA A 101 19.56 -26.83 8.51
C ALA A 101 19.46 -26.38 7.05
N PHE A 102 19.25 -25.09 6.81
CA PHE A 102 19.19 -24.51 5.46
C PHE A 102 20.55 -24.60 4.75
N ALA A 103 21.64 -24.24 5.41
CA ALA A 103 22.99 -24.40 4.85
C ALA A 103 23.33 -25.86 4.54
N ALA A 104 22.89 -26.82 5.36
CA ALA A 104 23.05 -28.24 5.08
C ALA A 104 22.29 -28.67 3.82
N ALA A 105 21.04 -28.23 3.66
CA ALA A 105 20.24 -28.49 2.46
C ALA A 105 20.87 -27.86 1.21
N LEU A 106 21.39 -26.61 1.30
CA LEU A 106 22.09 -25.96 0.20
C LEU A 106 23.34 -26.73 -0.25
N ARG A 107 24.12 -27.28 0.69
CA ARG A 107 25.31 -28.09 0.36
C ARG A 107 24.94 -29.41 -0.27
N GLN A 108 23.85 -30.03 0.19
CA GLN A 108 23.35 -31.28 -0.36
C GLN A 108 22.89 -31.11 -1.81
N ALA A 109 22.34 -29.94 -2.14
CA ALA A 109 21.91 -29.60 -3.49
C ALA A 109 23.03 -29.23 -4.48
N GLU A 110 24.30 -29.40 -4.10
CA GLU A 110 25.50 -29.27 -4.96
C GLU A 110 25.55 -28.02 -5.86
N GLY A 111 24.98 -26.90 -5.42
CA GLY A 111 24.98 -25.64 -6.16
C GLY A 111 23.89 -25.48 -7.22
N SER A 112 22.89 -26.36 -7.25
CA SER A 112 21.67 -26.23 -8.06
C SER A 112 20.68 -25.18 -7.50
N VAL A 113 20.98 -24.62 -6.32
CA VAL A 113 20.12 -23.64 -5.66
C VAL A 113 20.57 -22.22 -5.97
N VAL A 114 19.61 -21.37 -6.33
CA VAL A 114 19.79 -19.94 -6.56
C VAL A 114 19.02 -19.15 -5.52
N LEU A 115 19.69 -18.18 -4.92
CA LEU A 115 19.12 -17.29 -3.90
C LEU A 115 18.95 -15.88 -4.45
N PRO A 116 17.89 -15.17 -4.03
CA PRO A 116 17.56 -13.88 -4.60
C PRO A 116 18.44 -12.78 -4.04
N THR A 117 18.72 -11.82 -4.89
CA THR A 117 19.33 -10.54 -4.56
C THR A 117 18.41 -9.43 -5.02
N PHE A 118 18.09 -8.51 -4.13
CA PHE A 118 17.16 -7.41 -4.37
C PHE A 118 17.93 -6.12 -4.57
N LYS A 119 17.54 -5.35 -5.58
CA LYS A 119 17.98 -3.98 -5.78
C LYS A 119 16.76 -3.09 -5.63
N GLN A 120 16.72 -2.33 -4.54
CA GLN A 120 15.65 -1.39 -4.25
C GLN A 120 16.09 0.01 -4.66
N PRO A 121 15.38 0.68 -5.59
CA PRO A 121 15.63 2.08 -5.85
C PRO A 121 15.32 2.86 -4.59
N THR A 122 16.32 3.59 -4.07
CA THR A 122 16.13 4.63 -3.05
C THR A 122 15.42 5.81 -3.68
N ALA A 123 14.13 5.65 -3.97
CA ALA A 123 13.26 6.68 -4.49
C ALA A 123 11.94 6.69 -3.71
N SER A 124 12.04 7.08 -2.44
CA SER A 124 10.92 7.60 -1.68
C SER A 124 11.31 9.02 -1.26
N HIS A 125 10.62 10.03 -1.83
CA HIS A 125 10.76 11.46 -1.52
C HIS A 125 11.99 12.18 -2.12
N GLY A 126 12.11 12.24 -3.45
CA GLY A 126 12.91 13.27 -4.14
C GLY A 126 14.44 13.24 -3.95
N TYR A 127 14.98 12.33 -3.15
CA TYR A 127 16.42 12.10 -2.98
C TYR A 127 16.85 10.89 -3.82
N GLN A 128 17.73 11.10 -4.80
CA GLN A 128 18.44 10.01 -5.48
C GLN A 128 19.63 9.56 -4.62
N GLY A 129 19.40 8.60 -3.72
CA GLY A 129 20.47 7.85 -3.05
C GLY A 129 20.97 6.68 -3.91
N PRO A 130 22.13 6.08 -3.61
CA PRO A 130 22.59 4.87 -4.28
C PRO A 130 21.65 3.69 -3.96
N ASP A 131 21.29 2.91 -4.99
CA ASP A 131 20.39 1.75 -4.87
C ASP A 131 20.76 0.85 -3.70
N ARG A 132 19.79 0.55 -2.83
CA ARG A 132 20.01 -0.36 -1.70
C ARG A 132 19.98 -1.79 -2.22
N VAL A 133 21.12 -2.47 -2.16
CA VAL A 133 21.24 -3.88 -2.54
C VAL A 133 21.12 -4.76 -1.29
N THR A 134 20.18 -5.70 -1.32
CA THR A 134 20.02 -6.75 -0.31
C THR A 134 20.46 -8.08 -0.90
N MET A 135 21.50 -8.67 -0.34
CA MET A 135 22.05 -9.96 -0.79
C MET A 135 21.79 -11.07 0.24
N PRO A 136 21.81 -12.36 -0.18
CA PRO A 136 21.77 -13.48 0.76
C PRO A 136 22.91 -13.38 1.80
N LEU A 137 22.64 -13.90 3.01
CA LEU A 137 23.65 -13.98 4.08
C LEU A 137 24.92 -14.67 3.56
N ARG A 138 26.08 -14.19 4.00
CA ARG A 138 27.40 -14.64 3.50
C ARG A 138 27.54 -16.17 3.55
N GLN A 139 27.11 -16.79 4.65
CA GLN A 139 27.16 -18.25 4.84
C GLN A 139 26.36 -19.06 3.80
N PHE A 140 25.35 -18.46 3.15
CA PHE A 140 24.58 -19.10 2.09
C PHE A 140 25.12 -18.73 0.71
N ARG A 141 25.60 -17.50 0.53
CA ARG A 141 26.20 -17.01 -0.72
C ARG A 141 27.46 -17.78 -1.12
N ASP A 142 28.21 -18.28 -0.15
CA ASP A 142 29.40 -19.11 -0.41
C ASP A 142 29.03 -20.51 -0.94
N ILE A 143 27.74 -20.90 -0.89
CA ILE A 143 27.23 -22.24 -1.23
C ILE A 143 26.27 -22.20 -2.43
N ALA A 144 25.46 -21.15 -2.55
CA ALA A 144 24.42 -20.99 -3.55
C ALA A 144 24.66 -19.75 -4.43
N TRP A 145 24.23 -19.83 -5.69
CA TRP A 145 24.41 -18.74 -6.65
C TRP A 145 23.42 -17.59 -6.37
N PRO A 146 23.86 -16.32 -6.45
CA PRO A 146 22.93 -15.19 -6.38
C PRO A 146 22.27 -14.95 -7.76
N ALA A 147 21.00 -14.53 -7.76
CA ALA A 147 20.35 -13.98 -8.94
C ALA A 147 19.48 -12.76 -8.58
N VAL A 148 19.39 -11.80 -9.50
CA VAL A 148 18.59 -10.58 -9.32
C VAL A 148 17.11 -10.88 -9.54
N VAL A 149 16.28 -10.54 -8.58
CA VAL A 149 14.81 -10.72 -8.67
C VAL A 149 14.06 -9.42 -8.99
N THR A 150 14.72 -8.27 -8.93
CA THR A 150 14.10 -6.99 -9.24
C THR A 150 13.54 -6.95 -10.66
N VAL A 151 12.25 -6.66 -10.77
CA VAL A 151 11.54 -6.53 -12.05
C VAL A 151 11.47 -5.05 -12.44
N PRO A 152 11.97 -4.64 -13.61
CA PRO A 152 11.86 -3.25 -14.06
C PRO A 152 10.43 -2.93 -14.52
N VAL A 153 9.82 -1.92 -13.91
CA VAL A 153 8.50 -1.40 -14.28
C VAL A 153 8.66 -0.16 -15.15
N GLU A 154 7.97 -0.10 -16.29
CA GLU A 154 7.98 1.06 -17.19
C GLU A 154 7.14 2.22 -16.64
N ALA A 155 7.28 3.41 -17.23
CA ALA A 155 6.64 4.64 -16.73
C ALA A 155 5.11 4.59 -16.70
N ASP A 156 4.49 3.70 -17.48
CA ASP A 156 3.04 3.46 -17.50
C ASP A 156 2.58 2.39 -16.48
N GLY A 157 3.49 1.91 -15.63
CA GLY A 157 3.20 0.91 -14.59
C GLY A 157 3.15 -0.53 -15.11
N ARG A 158 3.52 -0.79 -16.37
CA ARG A 158 3.55 -2.14 -16.96
C ARG A 158 4.96 -2.69 -17.06
N VAL A 159 5.08 -4.02 -17.07
CA VAL A 159 6.35 -4.71 -17.32
C VAL A 159 6.36 -5.25 -18.75
N ARG A 160 7.26 -4.74 -19.59
CA ARG A 160 7.46 -5.23 -20.97
C ARG A 160 8.86 -5.79 -21.22
N ARG A 161 9.85 -5.22 -20.54
CA ARG A 161 11.27 -5.49 -20.74
C ARG A 161 11.86 -6.18 -19.52
N TYR A 162 12.93 -6.92 -19.74
CA TYR A 162 13.66 -7.65 -18.71
C TYR A 162 15.16 -7.57 -19.00
N LEU A 163 15.98 -7.54 -17.95
CA LEU A 163 17.43 -7.48 -18.07
C LEU A 163 18.00 -8.90 -18.15
N TYR A 164 19.06 -9.12 -18.94
CA TYR A 164 19.79 -10.39 -18.89
C TYR A 164 20.64 -10.51 -17.63
N GLN A 165 21.25 -9.42 -17.18
CA GLN A 165 22.06 -9.33 -15.97
C GLN A 165 22.00 -7.90 -15.39
N ASP A 166 22.33 -7.75 -14.12
CA ASP A 166 22.48 -6.45 -13.45
C ASP A 166 23.83 -6.37 -12.74
N HIS A 167 24.30 -5.15 -12.52
CA HIS A 167 25.55 -4.84 -11.82
C HIS A 167 25.24 -4.44 -10.38
N MET A 168 25.79 -5.19 -9.42
CA MET A 168 25.61 -4.97 -7.98
C MET A 168 26.95 -5.11 -7.25
N ASP A 169 27.39 -4.08 -6.54
CA ASP A 169 28.65 -4.05 -5.77
C ASP A 169 29.89 -4.52 -6.56
N GLY A 170 29.97 -4.18 -7.85
CA GLY A 170 31.09 -4.58 -8.73
C GLY A 170 31.03 -6.03 -9.24
N LEU A 171 29.96 -6.77 -8.93
CA LEU A 171 29.67 -8.10 -9.48
C LEU A 171 28.56 -8.00 -10.53
N THR A 172 28.74 -8.68 -11.65
CA THR A 172 27.69 -8.87 -12.66
C THR A 172 26.92 -10.14 -12.31
N VAL A 173 25.63 -9.99 -11.99
CA VAL A 173 24.76 -11.08 -11.51
C VAL A 173 23.60 -11.26 -12.50
N PRO A 174 23.29 -12.49 -12.95
CA PRO A 174 22.16 -12.73 -13.83
C PRO A 174 20.83 -12.42 -13.13
N THR A 175 19.82 -12.01 -13.89
CA THR A 175 18.44 -11.96 -13.38
C THR A 175 17.84 -13.36 -13.32
N VAL A 176 16.84 -13.58 -12.46
CA VAL A 176 16.22 -14.91 -12.31
C VAL A 176 15.60 -15.40 -13.62
N GLY A 177 14.85 -14.56 -14.33
CA GLY A 177 14.31 -14.92 -15.63
C GLY A 177 15.40 -15.33 -16.63
N ALA A 178 16.54 -14.63 -16.65
CA ALA A 178 17.66 -14.99 -17.51
C ALA A 178 18.31 -16.33 -17.11
N TYR A 179 18.52 -16.55 -15.81
CA TYR A 179 19.07 -17.79 -15.27
C TYR A 179 18.19 -19.01 -15.63
N LEU A 180 16.86 -18.89 -15.44
CA LEU A 180 15.90 -19.91 -15.84
C LEU A 180 15.96 -20.16 -17.35
N GLY A 181 16.14 -19.10 -18.13
CA GLY A 181 16.28 -19.10 -19.58
C GLY A 181 17.51 -19.85 -20.12
N GLY A 182 18.60 -19.94 -19.36
CA GLY A 182 19.86 -20.58 -19.77
C GLY A 182 21.05 -19.61 -19.78
N PRO A 183 22.21 -20.01 -20.34
CA PRO A 183 23.44 -19.21 -20.27
C PRO A 183 23.33 -17.93 -21.12
N THR A 184 23.29 -16.78 -20.45
CA THR A 184 23.19 -15.43 -21.05
C THR A 184 24.40 -14.55 -20.75
N ALA A 185 25.50 -15.14 -20.25
CA ALA A 185 26.69 -14.43 -19.80
C ALA A 185 27.23 -13.42 -20.84
N GLY A 186 27.48 -12.18 -20.39
CA GLY A 186 28.09 -11.11 -21.18
C GLY A 186 27.09 -10.24 -21.97
N ARG A 187 25.79 -10.38 -21.73
CA ARG A 187 24.74 -9.53 -22.31
C ARG A 187 24.26 -8.49 -21.31
N ASP A 188 24.69 -7.24 -21.48
CA ASP A 188 24.25 -6.11 -20.65
C ASP A 188 22.95 -5.45 -21.14
N ASP A 189 22.36 -5.95 -22.23
CA ASP A 189 21.16 -5.40 -22.83
C ASP A 189 19.86 -5.92 -22.19
N ALA A 190 18.78 -5.17 -22.40
CA ALA A 190 17.43 -5.58 -22.03
C ALA A 190 16.73 -6.24 -23.23
N PHE A 191 15.96 -7.29 -22.98
CA PHE A 191 15.10 -7.92 -23.98
C PHE A 191 13.62 -7.67 -23.67
N TRP A 192 12.77 -7.82 -24.67
CA TRP A 192 11.32 -7.75 -24.51
C TRP A 192 10.78 -9.15 -24.21
N ILE A 193 9.92 -9.25 -23.19
CA ILE A 193 9.28 -10.50 -22.80
C ILE A 193 8.19 -10.84 -23.84
N ASP A 194 8.11 -12.10 -24.28
CA ASP A 194 7.05 -12.56 -25.18
C ASP A 194 5.78 -12.91 -24.39
N PHE A 195 4.92 -11.91 -24.17
CA PHE A 195 3.60 -12.10 -23.53
C PHE A 195 2.59 -12.85 -24.40
N GLY A 196 2.98 -13.30 -25.59
CA GLY A 196 2.23 -14.34 -26.31
C GLY A 196 2.35 -15.70 -25.62
N ILE A 197 3.35 -15.92 -24.76
CA ILE A 197 3.47 -17.15 -23.96
C ILE A 197 2.39 -17.14 -22.86
N ALA A 198 1.52 -18.14 -22.90
CA ALA A 198 0.40 -18.25 -21.99
C ALA A 198 0.87 -18.63 -20.57
N ALA A 199 0.87 -17.64 -19.67
CA ALA A 199 1.20 -17.82 -18.25
C ALA A 199 0.50 -19.01 -17.58
N THR A 200 -0.76 -19.27 -17.96
CA THR A 200 -1.59 -20.37 -17.46
C THR A 200 -1.11 -21.76 -17.85
N THR A 201 -0.17 -21.87 -18.79
CA THR A 201 0.42 -23.14 -19.22
C THR A 201 1.72 -23.48 -18.49
N VAL A 202 2.26 -22.55 -17.69
CA VAL A 202 3.36 -22.83 -16.76
C VAL A 202 2.78 -23.67 -15.61
N PRO A 203 3.35 -24.85 -15.30
CA PRO A 203 2.92 -25.65 -14.16
C PRO A 203 3.07 -24.87 -12.85
N VAL A 204 2.00 -24.77 -12.07
CA VAL A 204 1.99 -24.11 -10.77
C VAL A 204 1.56 -25.13 -9.72
N ILE A 205 2.42 -25.38 -8.74
CA ILE A 205 2.24 -26.37 -7.69
C ILE A 205 2.29 -25.65 -6.35
N SER A 206 1.30 -25.86 -5.48
CA SER A 206 1.29 -25.22 -4.17
C SER A 206 2.45 -25.70 -3.31
N TYR A 207 3.05 -24.76 -2.56
CA TYR A 207 4.17 -25.01 -1.66
C TYR A 207 3.90 -26.16 -0.69
N ILE A 208 2.68 -26.20 -0.12
CA ILE A 208 2.28 -27.24 0.82
C ILE A 208 2.19 -28.64 0.19
N ASP A 209 1.84 -28.77 -1.10
CA ASP A 209 1.75 -30.07 -1.77
C ASP A 209 3.13 -30.71 -1.98
N VAL A 210 4.14 -29.88 -2.23
CA VAL A 210 5.53 -30.32 -2.33
C VAL A 210 6.01 -30.84 -0.97
N LEU A 211 5.69 -30.12 0.11
CA LEU A 211 6.05 -30.56 1.47
C LEU A 211 5.31 -31.82 1.92
N ALA A 212 4.03 -31.93 1.58
CA ALA A 212 3.18 -33.09 1.88
C ALA A 212 3.55 -34.33 1.04
N ASN A 213 4.56 -34.22 0.16
CA ASN A 213 5.05 -35.30 -0.68
C ASN A 213 3.97 -35.88 -1.62
N ALA A 214 3.13 -35.02 -2.21
CA ALA A 214 2.07 -35.44 -3.10
C ALA A 214 2.62 -36.06 -4.39
N GLU A 215 2.16 -37.26 -4.78
CA GLU A 215 2.62 -37.96 -6.00
C GLU A 215 2.39 -37.14 -7.28
N THR A 216 1.32 -36.34 -7.30
CA THR A 216 0.99 -35.42 -8.40
C THR A 216 2.00 -34.29 -8.54
N ALA A 217 2.56 -33.80 -7.44
CA ALA A 217 3.58 -32.76 -7.44
C ALA A 217 4.92 -33.29 -7.99
N ALA A 218 5.30 -34.51 -7.58
CA ALA A 218 6.52 -35.15 -8.06
C ALA A 218 6.56 -35.28 -9.58
N ALA A 219 5.48 -35.79 -10.18
CA ALA A 219 5.37 -35.95 -11.63
C ALA A 219 5.44 -34.61 -12.39
N GLN A 220 4.95 -33.51 -11.79
CA GLN A 220 4.92 -32.20 -12.43
C GLN A 220 6.25 -31.44 -12.31
N LEU A 221 7.12 -31.80 -11.37
CA LEU A 221 8.38 -31.12 -11.05
C LEU A 221 9.62 -31.86 -11.58
N ALA A 222 9.50 -33.15 -11.87
CA ALA A 222 10.61 -33.97 -12.35
C ALA A 222 11.24 -33.44 -13.65
N GLY A 223 12.56 -33.26 -13.63
CA GLY A 223 13.36 -32.83 -14.78
C GLY A 223 13.20 -31.35 -15.15
N LYS A 224 12.61 -30.53 -14.27
CA LYS A 224 12.32 -29.11 -14.53
C LYS A 224 13.14 -28.18 -13.65
N LYS A 225 13.33 -26.96 -14.14
CA LYS A 225 13.78 -25.82 -13.33
C LYS A 225 12.61 -25.31 -12.50
N VAL A 226 12.82 -25.15 -11.21
CA VAL A 226 11.76 -24.77 -10.27
C VAL A 226 12.04 -23.37 -9.74
N ILE A 227 11.05 -22.49 -9.84
CA ILE A 227 11.08 -21.18 -9.17
C ILE A 227 10.05 -21.16 -8.05
N ILE A 228 10.45 -20.68 -6.86
CA ILE A 228 9.61 -20.62 -5.66
C ILE A 228 9.34 -19.16 -5.30
N GLY A 229 8.08 -18.77 -5.14
CA GLY A 229 7.76 -17.38 -4.82
C GLY A 229 6.29 -17.13 -4.49
N GLY A 230 6.00 -15.86 -4.18
CA GLY A 230 4.68 -15.39 -3.76
C GLY A 230 3.64 -15.42 -4.89
N THR A 231 2.48 -16.03 -4.65
CA THR A 231 1.32 -15.95 -5.56
C THR A 231 0.04 -15.49 -4.86
N ALA A 232 0.00 -15.62 -3.54
CA ALA A 232 -1.09 -15.12 -2.71
C ALA A 232 -1.18 -13.59 -2.79
N ILE A 233 -2.40 -13.05 -2.72
CA ILE A 233 -2.66 -11.60 -2.84
C ILE A 233 -2.01 -10.85 -1.67
N GLU A 234 -1.98 -11.49 -0.51
CA GLU A 234 -1.45 -11.03 0.76
C GLU A 234 0.07 -10.76 0.71
N LEU A 235 0.79 -11.39 -0.22
CA LEU A 235 2.23 -11.22 -0.39
C LEU A 235 2.61 -10.01 -1.26
N GLY A 236 1.64 -9.38 -1.93
CA GLY A 236 1.82 -8.10 -2.63
C GLY A 236 2.68 -8.13 -3.90
N ASP A 237 3.17 -9.29 -4.33
CA ASP A 237 4.08 -9.44 -5.48
C ASP A 237 3.33 -9.65 -6.81
N ARG A 238 2.72 -8.58 -7.35
CA ARG A 238 1.94 -8.65 -8.61
C ARG A 238 2.24 -7.49 -9.55
N PHE A 239 2.29 -7.80 -10.85
CA PHE A 239 2.65 -6.84 -11.90
C PHE A 239 1.59 -6.79 -13.00
N THR A 240 1.36 -5.58 -13.51
CA THR A 240 0.54 -5.38 -14.72
C THR A 240 1.40 -5.66 -15.94
N VAL A 241 0.89 -6.48 -16.86
CA VAL A 241 1.60 -6.89 -18.08
C VAL A 241 0.82 -6.49 -19.34
N PRO A 242 1.46 -6.49 -20.52
CA PRO A 242 0.75 -6.45 -21.80
C PRO A 242 -0.42 -7.44 -21.81
N ASN A 243 -1.51 -7.07 -22.51
CA ASN A 243 -2.82 -7.76 -22.50
C ASN A 243 -3.74 -7.41 -21.33
N GLY A 244 -3.36 -6.45 -20.49
CA GLY A 244 -4.21 -5.94 -19.40
C GLY A 244 -4.40 -6.93 -18.24
N ARG A 245 -3.56 -7.97 -18.16
CA ARG A 245 -3.57 -8.95 -17.08
C ARG A 245 -2.66 -8.50 -15.94
N VAL A 246 -2.98 -8.99 -14.74
CA VAL A 246 -2.12 -8.85 -13.55
C VAL A 246 -1.65 -10.24 -13.15
N ILE A 247 -0.34 -10.46 -13.16
CA ILE A 247 0.26 -11.77 -12.85
C ILE A 247 1.23 -11.67 -11.65
N PRO A 248 1.40 -12.73 -10.85
CA PRO A 248 2.42 -12.77 -9.80
C PRO A 248 3.84 -12.59 -10.33
N GLY A 249 4.73 -11.98 -9.55
CA GLY A 249 6.13 -11.73 -9.93
C GLY A 249 6.88 -13.02 -10.29
N VAL A 250 6.73 -14.06 -9.47
CA VAL A 250 7.30 -15.40 -9.76
C VAL A 250 6.88 -15.98 -11.12
N LEU A 251 5.63 -15.75 -11.55
CA LEU A 251 5.12 -16.24 -12.83
C LEU A 251 5.62 -15.38 -13.99
N LEU A 252 5.77 -14.07 -13.77
CA LEU A 252 6.40 -13.17 -14.73
C LEU A 252 7.86 -13.55 -14.98
N GLN A 253 8.63 -13.87 -13.94
CA GLN A 253 10.02 -14.34 -14.07
C GLN A 253 10.08 -15.66 -14.84
N ALA A 254 9.14 -16.58 -14.62
CA ALA A 254 9.03 -17.81 -15.41
C ALA A 254 8.75 -17.53 -16.89
N ILE A 255 7.88 -16.58 -17.23
CA ILE A 255 7.59 -16.19 -18.63
C ILE A 255 8.81 -15.53 -19.27
N ALA A 256 9.58 -14.72 -18.53
CA ALA A 256 10.84 -14.17 -19.01
C ALA A 256 11.85 -15.27 -19.34
N GLY A 257 11.95 -16.31 -18.51
CA GLY A 257 12.77 -17.51 -18.79
C GLY A 257 12.27 -18.30 -20.00
N GLU A 258 10.96 -18.55 -20.09
CA GLU A 258 10.33 -19.19 -21.25
C GLU A 258 10.57 -18.42 -22.56
N SER A 259 10.60 -17.08 -22.49
CA SER A 259 10.94 -16.24 -23.64
C SER A 259 12.35 -16.57 -24.15
N ILE A 260 13.32 -16.79 -23.27
CA ILE A 260 14.69 -17.14 -23.68
C ILE A 260 14.75 -18.60 -24.16
N LEU A 261 14.17 -19.55 -23.43
CA LEU A 261 14.18 -20.98 -23.79
C LEU A 261 13.57 -21.25 -25.17
N GLN A 262 12.52 -20.51 -25.54
CA GLN A 262 11.87 -20.65 -26.83
C GLN A 262 12.59 -19.90 -27.96
N GLY A 263 13.70 -19.20 -27.68
CA GLY A 263 14.36 -18.32 -28.66
C GLY A 263 13.49 -17.10 -29.01
N ARG A 264 12.68 -16.65 -28.05
CA ARG A 264 11.64 -15.62 -28.14
C ARG A 264 11.93 -14.39 -27.29
N ALA A 265 13.16 -14.20 -26.82
CA ALA A 265 13.60 -12.93 -26.25
C ALA A 265 13.52 -11.85 -27.34
N LEU A 266 12.46 -11.03 -27.30
CA LEU A 266 12.07 -10.18 -28.40
C LEU A 266 13.02 -8.98 -28.52
N THR A 267 13.31 -8.61 -29.77
CA THR A 267 14.11 -7.43 -30.11
C THR A 267 13.30 -6.47 -30.96
N MET A 268 13.53 -5.17 -30.80
CA MET A 268 12.83 -4.16 -31.59
C MET A 268 13.49 -4.00 -32.95
N SER A 269 12.69 -3.83 -34.01
CA SER A 269 13.20 -3.51 -35.33
C SER A 269 13.99 -2.20 -35.30
N GLY A 270 15.17 -2.19 -35.91
CA GLY A 270 15.98 -0.97 -36.02
C GLY A 270 15.27 0.15 -36.81
N PRO A 271 15.75 1.39 -36.70
CA PRO A 271 15.11 2.56 -37.30
C PRO A 271 14.98 2.46 -38.83
N VAL A 272 15.85 1.69 -39.48
CA VAL A 272 15.86 1.44 -40.94
C VAL A 272 14.51 0.93 -41.44
N VAL A 273 13.84 0.04 -40.69
CA VAL A 273 12.54 -0.52 -41.10
C VAL A 273 11.47 0.55 -41.12
N ALA A 274 11.41 1.39 -40.08
CA ALA A 274 10.48 2.52 -40.01
C ALA A 274 10.78 3.55 -41.11
N THR A 275 12.06 3.84 -41.38
CA THR A 275 12.46 4.76 -42.46
C THR A 275 12.06 4.23 -43.85
N LEU A 276 12.30 2.95 -44.14
CA LEU A 276 11.88 2.32 -45.39
C LEU A 276 10.35 2.32 -45.54
N GLY A 277 9.62 2.07 -44.44
CA GLY A 277 8.16 2.16 -44.41
C GLY A 277 7.65 3.56 -44.75
N LEU A 278 8.25 4.61 -44.17
CA LEU A 278 7.93 6.00 -44.46
C LEU A 278 8.28 6.39 -45.91
N LEU A 279 9.43 5.96 -46.44
CA LEU A 279 9.82 6.20 -47.83
C LEU A 279 8.88 5.49 -48.81
N GLY A 280 8.51 4.23 -48.52
CA GLY A 280 7.54 3.47 -49.30
C GLY A 280 6.17 4.15 -49.30
N LEU A 281 5.71 4.61 -48.14
CA LEU A 281 4.46 5.38 -48.00
C LEU A 281 4.52 6.68 -48.80
N ALA A 282 5.61 7.45 -48.71
CA ALA A 282 5.79 8.68 -49.47
C ALA A 282 5.81 8.42 -50.98
N GLY A 283 6.47 7.35 -51.44
CA GLY A 283 6.48 6.90 -52.83
C GLY A 283 5.09 6.51 -53.33
N LEU A 284 4.35 5.71 -52.55
CA LEU A 284 2.98 5.30 -52.87
C LEU A 284 2.05 6.51 -52.98
N VAL A 285 2.09 7.41 -51.99
CA VAL A 285 1.31 8.64 -51.98
C VAL A 285 1.68 9.49 -53.20
N SER A 286 2.96 9.68 -53.52
CA SER A 286 3.41 10.44 -54.70
C SER A 286 2.91 9.84 -56.03
N LEU A 287 2.93 8.51 -56.15
CA LEU A 287 2.46 7.77 -57.33
C LEU A 287 0.94 7.87 -57.53
N LEU A 288 0.17 7.79 -56.45
CA LEU A 288 -1.29 7.81 -56.48
C LEU A 288 -1.85 9.24 -56.47
N TRP A 289 -1.09 10.23 -55.99
CA TRP A 289 -1.56 11.59 -55.85
C TRP A 289 -1.99 12.17 -57.20
N GLY A 290 -3.25 12.57 -57.29
CA GLY A 290 -3.84 13.13 -58.51
C GLY A 290 -4.08 12.12 -59.64
N ARG A 291 -3.82 10.82 -59.41
CA ARG A 291 -4.20 9.72 -60.32
C ARG A 291 -5.46 8.98 -59.87
N VAL A 292 -5.79 9.03 -58.58
CA VAL A 292 -7.00 8.44 -57.99
C VAL A 292 -7.80 9.49 -57.22
N SER A 293 -9.10 9.26 -57.02
CA SER A 293 -9.95 10.12 -56.19
C SER A 293 -9.58 10.02 -54.72
N ALA A 294 -9.82 11.07 -53.94
CA ALA A 294 -9.45 11.11 -52.53
C ALA A 294 -10.18 10.10 -51.62
N PRO A 295 -11.47 9.73 -51.81
CA PRO A 295 -12.06 8.62 -51.05
C PRO A 295 -11.40 7.28 -51.37
N VAL A 296 -11.00 7.05 -52.63
CA VAL A 296 -10.26 5.83 -53.01
C VAL A 296 -8.88 5.84 -52.35
N LEU A 297 -8.18 6.97 -52.37
CA LEU A 297 -6.89 7.11 -51.70
C LEU A 297 -7.02 6.93 -50.17
N GLY A 298 -8.05 7.50 -49.54
CA GLY A 298 -8.35 7.31 -48.12
C GLY A 298 -8.61 5.84 -47.77
N GLY A 299 -9.41 5.13 -48.58
CA GLY A 299 -9.62 3.70 -48.45
C GLY A 299 -8.33 2.89 -48.57
N VAL A 300 -7.45 3.24 -49.53
CA VAL A 300 -6.13 2.61 -49.68
C VAL A 300 -5.26 2.84 -48.44
N LEU A 301 -5.24 4.04 -47.87
CA LEU A 301 -4.44 4.33 -46.66
C LEU A 301 -4.94 3.58 -45.43
N ILE A 302 -6.27 3.48 -45.23
CA ILE A 302 -6.86 2.69 -44.14
C ILE A 302 -6.53 1.20 -44.34
N GLY A 303 -6.72 0.67 -45.55
CA GLY A 303 -6.36 -0.71 -45.88
C GLY A 303 -4.88 -0.99 -45.64
N LEU A 304 -4.00 -0.06 -46.03
CA LEU A 304 -2.56 -0.16 -45.83
C LEU A 304 -2.19 -0.16 -44.34
N SER A 305 -2.83 0.68 -43.52
CA SER A 305 -2.65 0.69 -42.06
C SER A 305 -2.92 -0.69 -41.45
N LEU A 306 -4.06 -1.30 -41.81
CA LEU A 306 -4.45 -2.64 -41.34
C LEU A 306 -3.50 -3.74 -41.84
N VAL A 307 -3.10 -3.68 -43.11
CA VAL A 307 -2.15 -4.65 -43.70
C VAL A 307 -0.78 -4.56 -43.02
N ILE A 308 -0.31 -3.35 -42.69
CA ILE A 308 0.95 -3.15 -41.97
C ILE A 308 0.87 -3.75 -40.57
N GLU A 309 -0.21 -3.51 -39.83
CA GLU A 309 -0.37 -4.10 -38.49
C GLU A 309 -0.53 -5.63 -38.54
N ALA A 310 -1.28 -6.16 -39.50
CA ALA A 310 -1.41 -7.60 -39.70
C ALA A 310 -0.07 -8.25 -40.07
N GLY A 311 0.72 -7.58 -40.92
CA GLY A 311 2.07 -8.00 -41.28
C GLY A 311 3.03 -7.96 -40.09
N ALA A 312 2.98 -6.90 -39.29
CA ALA A 312 3.78 -6.78 -38.06
C ALA A 312 3.40 -7.84 -37.02
N LEU A 313 2.11 -8.15 -36.87
CA LEU A 313 1.61 -9.25 -36.04
C LEU A 313 2.13 -10.60 -36.54
N LEU A 314 2.11 -10.85 -37.86
CA LEU A 314 2.63 -12.09 -38.45
C LEU A 314 4.14 -12.22 -38.22
N VAL A 315 4.89 -11.14 -38.40
CA VAL A 315 6.34 -11.11 -38.13
C VAL A 315 6.59 -11.41 -36.67
N GLN A 316 5.87 -10.76 -35.75
CA GLN A 316 6.00 -11.00 -34.31
C GLN A 316 5.56 -12.41 -33.93
N ALA A 317 4.56 -12.99 -34.59
CA ALA A 317 4.12 -14.36 -34.33
C ALA A 317 5.22 -15.38 -34.66
N THR A 318 5.94 -15.15 -35.77
CA THR A 318 6.87 -16.11 -36.38
C THR A 318 8.33 -15.90 -35.98
N TRP A 319 8.81 -14.65 -35.94
CA TRP A 319 10.18 -14.26 -35.62
C TRP A 319 10.25 -13.43 -34.34
N PRO A 320 11.37 -13.48 -33.59
CA PRO A 320 11.49 -12.79 -32.30
C PRO A 320 11.76 -11.27 -32.45
N ILE A 321 10.96 -10.62 -33.30
CA ILE A 321 11.13 -9.23 -33.71
C ILE A 321 9.81 -8.49 -33.53
N ILE A 322 9.86 -7.37 -32.79
CA ILE A 322 8.76 -6.41 -32.71
C ILE A 322 9.00 -5.34 -33.77
N VAL A 323 8.11 -5.26 -34.77
CA VAL A 323 8.20 -4.23 -35.81
C VAL A 323 7.60 -2.94 -35.29
N ASP A 324 8.41 -1.88 -35.22
CA ASP A 324 7.96 -0.53 -34.86
C ASP A 324 7.24 0.10 -36.06
N THR A 325 5.91 0.09 -36.00
CA THR A 325 5.02 0.67 -37.01
C THR A 325 4.52 2.07 -36.61
N ALA A 326 4.85 2.57 -35.42
CA ALA A 326 4.21 3.75 -34.84
C ALA A 326 4.37 5.00 -35.73
N LEU A 327 5.58 5.25 -36.24
CA LEU A 327 5.83 6.40 -37.12
C LEU A 327 5.05 6.32 -38.43
N VAL A 328 4.91 5.10 -38.99
CA VAL A 328 4.16 4.88 -40.22
C VAL A 328 2.67 5.07 -39.97
N GLN A 329 2.16 4.64 -38.81
CA GLN A 329 0.76 4.85 -38.42
C GLN A 329 0.45 6.34 -38.14
N ILE A 330 1.35 7.07 -37.49
CA ILE A 330 1.23 8.54 -37.32
C ILE A 330 1.20 9.23 -38.69
N ALA A 331 2.07 8.82 -39.61
CA ALA A 331 2.09 9.38 -40.97
C ALA A 331 0.79 9.06 -41.73
N LEU A 332 0.27 7.84 -41.65
CA LEU A 332 -0.99 7.42 -42.26
C LEU A 332 -2.19 8.19 -41.69
N ALA A 333 -2.28 8.34 -40.36
CA ALA A 333 -3.32 9.12 -39.70
C ALA A 333 -3.25 10.59 -40.10
N GLY A 334 -2.04 11.17 -40.15
CA GLY A 334 -1.82 12.54 -40.62
C GLY A 334 -2.21 12.74 -42.08
N LEU A 335 -1.91 11.77 -42.96
CA LEU A 335 -2.33 11.79 -44.37
C LEU A 335 -3.85 11.68 -44.50
N LEU A 336 -4.50 10.83 -43.69
CA LEU A 336 -5.95 10.68 -43.69
C LEU A 336 -6.63 11.99 -43.25
N ALA A 337 -6.14 12.60 -42.17
CA ALA A 337 -6.63 13.89 -41.69
C ALA A 337 -6.42 14.99 -42.74
N ALA A 338 -5.25 15.00 -43.41
CA ALA A 338 -4.97 15.95 -44.49
C ALA A 338 -5.88 15.74 -45.70
N LEU A 339 -6.21 14.49 -46.05
CA LEU A 339 -7.15 14.18 -47.14
C LEU A 339 -8.56 14.64 -46.80
N VAL A 340 -9.02 14.40 -45.57
CA VAL A 340 -10.31 14.93 -45.09
C VAL A 340 -10.31 16.45 -45.19
N MET A 341 -9.25 17.13 -44.73
CA MET A 341 -9.14 18.58 -44.82
C MET A 341 -9.04 19.12 -46.26
N LEU A 342 -8.53 18.35 -47.21
CA LEU A 342 -8.41 18.74 -48.62
C LEU A 342 -9.64 18.43 -49.46
N GLU A 343 -10.35 17.35 -49.15
CA GLU A 343 -11.61 16.94 -49.81
C GLU A 343 -12.77 17.82 -49.35
N LEU A 344 -12.64 18.41 -48.15
CA LEU A 344 -13.49 19.51 -47.70
C LEU A 344 -13.20 20.79 -48.50
N ASP A 345 -13.64 20.81 -49.76
CA ASP A 345 -13.99 22.06 -50.43
C ASP A 345 -15.32 22.55 -49.83
N LEU A 346 -15.20 23.18 -48.65
CA LEU A 346 -16.31 23.65 -47.82
C LEU A 346 -17.29 24.54 -48.59
N ARG A 347 -16.88 25.11 -49.74
CA ARG A 347 -17.71 25.97 -50.60
C ARG A 347 -18.26 25.27 -51.85
N GLY A 348 -17.63 24.20 -52.33
CA GLY A 348 -18.01 23.50 -53.57
C GLY A 348 -18.94 22.31 -53.37
N LEU A 349 -18.88 21.64 -52.21
CA LEU A 349 -19.72 20.49 -51.86
C LEU A 349 -21.16 20.87 -51.46
N LEU A 350 -21.34 22.09 -50.93
CA LEU A 350 -22.64 22.61 -50.51
C LEU A 350 -23.57 22.94 -51.68
N GLY A 351 -23.03 23.29 -52.85
CA GLY A 351 -23.82 23.75 -54.00
C GLY A 351 -24.36 22.66 -54.94
N ARG A 352 -23.81 21.44 -54.92
CA ARG A 352 -24.19 20.36 -55.87
C ARG A 352 -24.94 19.18 -55.24
N ILE A 353 -24.96 19.07 -53.91
CA ILE A 353 -25.66 18.01 -53.17
C ILE A 353 -27.10 18.42 -52.79
N ALA A 354 -27.42 19.72 -52.88
CA ALA A 354 -28.70 20.28 -52.43
C ALA A 354 -29.94 19.74 -53.17
N ASP A 355 -29.86 19.43 -54.47
CA ASP A 355 -31.10 19.26 -55.25
C ASP A 355 -31.59 17.80 -55.44
N LEU A 356 -30.73 16.78 -55.28
CA LEU A 356 -31.12 15.39 -55.58
C LEU A 356 -31.08 14.42 -54.38
N ARG A 357 -30.57 14.84 -53.23
CA ARG A 357 -30.50 14.03 -51.99
C ARG A 357 -31.46 14.45 -50.88
N PHE A 358 -32.07 15.64 -50.98
CA PHE A 358 -32.86 16.24 -49.90
C PHE A 358 -34.08 15.40 -49.48
N GLN A 359 -34.67 14.57 -50.35
CA GLN A 359 -35.72 13.64 -49.95
C GLN A 359 -35.20 12.31 -49.39
N LYS A 360 -34.05 11.80 -49.87
CA LYS A 360 -33.54 10.47 -49.50
C LYS A 360 -32.63 10.47 -48.24
N VAL A 361 -31.87 11.53 -48.00
CA VAL A 361 -31.00 11.64 -46.81
C VAL A 361 -31.81 12.06 -45.59
N THR A 362 -32.81 12.91 -45.77
CA THR A 362 -33.69 13.40 -44.69
C THR A 362 -34.51 12.29 -44.04
N MET A 363 -34.84 11.24 -44.78
CA MET A 363 -35.55 10.06 -44.26
C MET A 363 -34.63 9.02 -43.59
N SER A 364 -33.29 9.15 -43.67
CA SER A 364 -32.32 8.17 -43.15
C SER A 364 -31.40 8.70 -42.04
N LEU A 365 -31.55 9.96 -41.63
CA LEU A 365 -30.80 10.55 -40.52
C LEU A 365 -31.37 10.07 -39.18
N GLY A 366 -30.52 9.67 -38.23
CA GLY A 366 -30.95 9.29 -36.88
C GLY A 366 -31.48 10.46 -36.03
N ASP A 367 -31.19 11.69 -36.44
CA ASP A 367 -31.72 12.92 -35.82
C ASP A 367 -33.10 13.27 -36.42
N GLY A 368 -34.00 13.82 -35.61
CA GLY A 368 -35.36 14.18 -36.03
C GLY A 368 -35.37 15.48 -36.85
N LEU A 369 -36.08 15.51 -37.97
CA LEU A 369 -36.34 16.73 -38.74
C LEU A 369 -37.82 17.08 -38.70
N ILE A 370 -38.12 18.35 -38.38
CA ILE A 370 -39.46 18.95 -38.47
C ILE A 370 -39.38 20.24 -39.30
N CYS A 371 -40.31 20.43 -40.24
CA CYS A 371 -40.51 21.69 -40.94
C CYS A 371 -41.86 22.31 -40.53
N THR A 372 -41.93 23.64 -40.43
CA THR A 372 -43.15 24.39 -40.12
C THR A 372 -43.39 25.53 -41.10
N ASP A 373 -44.65 25.93 -41.24
CA ASP A 373 -45.04 27.16 -41.93
C ASP A 373 -44.85 28.41 -41.04
N GLN A 374 -45.26 29.59 -41.55
CA GLN A 374 -45.21 30.86 -40.82
C GLN A 374 -46.07 30.89 -39.55
N ALA A 375 -47.12 30.07 -39.48
CA ALA A 375 -47.98 29.95 -38.31
C ALA A 375 -47.43 28.95 -37.27
N GLY A 376 -46.28 28.32 -37.54
CA GLY A 376 -45.66 27.32 -36.67
C GLY A 376 -46.35 25.95 -36.72
N VAL A 377 -47.14 25.68 -37.76
CA VAL A 377 -47.79 24.39 -38.00
C VAL A 377 -46.82 23.47 -38.73
N ILE A 378 -46.68 22.23 -38.26
CA ILE A 378 -45.76 21.23 -38.83
C ILE A 378 -46.25 20.84 -40.23
N THR A 379 -45.46 21.14 -41.25
CA THR A 379 -45.75 20.83 -42.65
C THR A 379 -45.10 19.53 -43.11
N LEU A 380 -43.97 19.15 -42.51
CA LEU A 380 -43.23 17.95 -42.83
C LEU A 380 -42.45 17.43 -41.62
N CYS A 381 -42.39 16.11 -41.45
CA CYS A 381 -41.51 15.47 -40.48
C CYS A 381 -40.85 14.22 -41.10
N ASN A 382 -39.67 13.84 -40.60
CA ASN A 382 -39.04 12.57 -40.98
C ASN A 382 -39.39 11.44 -39.98
N PRO A 383 -39.16 10.16 -40.32
CA PRO A 383 -39.46 9.03 -39.44
C PRO A 383 -38.72 9.09 -38.08
N SER A 384 -37.53 9.67 -38.05
CA SER A 384 -36.74 9.83 -36.82
C SER A 384 -37.36 10.85 -35.88
N ALA A 385 -37.99 11.93 -36.38
CA ALA A 385 -38.76 12.87 -35.56
C ALA A 385 -40.01 12.20 -34.97
N ALA A 386 -40.70 11.37 -35.77
CA ALA A 386 -41.85 10.59 -35.29
C ALA A 386 -41.45 9.62 -34.17
N THR A 387 -40.31 8.94 -34.32
CA THR A 387 -39.73 8.06 -33.29
C THR A 387 -39.28 8.84 -32.06
N LEU A 388 -38.66 10.01 -32.26
CA LEU A 388 -38.19 10.92 -31.21
C LEU A 388 -39.33 11.39 -30.29
N PHE A 389 -40.53 11.61 -30.83
CA PHE A 389 -41.70 12.05 -30.06
C PHE A 389 -42.69 10.93 -29.71
N GLY A 390 -42.44 9.70 -30.17
CA GLY A 390 -43.25 8.52 -29.85
C GLY A 390 -44.65 8.55 -30.50
N CYS A 391 -44.78 9.14 -31.69
CA CYS A 391 -46.03 9.25 -32.42
C CYS A 391 -45.87 8.81 -33.89
N ALA A 392 -46.98 8.58 -34.60
CA ALA A 392 -46.93 8.30 -36.04
C ALA A 392 -46.61 9.60 -36.81
N PRO A 393 -45.94 9.53 -37.98
CA PRO A 393 -45.65 10.72 -38.80
C PRO A 393 -46.91 11.52 -39.14
N ASP A 394 -48.02 10.83 -39.42
CA ASP A 394 -49.31 11.44 -39.75
C ASP A 394 -49.98 12.16 -38.56
N ASP A 395 -49.59 11.82 -37.32
CA ASP A 395 -50.08 12.49 -36.11
C ASP A 395 -49.34 13.80 -35.81
N LEU A 396 -48.13 13.98 -36.38
CA LEU A 396 -47.27 15.17 -36.21
C LEU A 396 -47.58 16.27 -37.23
N VAL A 397 -47.86 15.89 -38.47
CA VAL A 397 -48.15 16.84 -39.55
C VAL A 397 -49.51 17.50 -39.31
N GLY A 398 -49.57 18.83 -39.42
CA GLY A 398 -50.77 19.63 -39.15
C GLY A 398 -50.94 20.09 -37.69
N GLN A 399 -50.08 19.65 -36.77
CA GLN A 399 -50.08 20.12 -35.38
C GLN A 399 -49.18 21.36 -35.20
N PRO A 400 -49.47 22.26 -34.25
CA PRO A 400 -48.55 23.32 -33.87
C PRO A 400 -47.29 22.75 -33.22
N PHE A 401 -46.10 23.23 -33.59
CA PHE A 401 -44.83 22.77 -33.01
C PHE A 401 -44.79 22.92 -31.47
N ALA A 402 -45.44 23.96 -30.95
CA ALA A 402 -45.58 24.21 -29.51
C ALA A 402 -46.30 23.09 -28.74
N ALA A 403 -47.09 22.23 -29.41
CA ALA A 403 -47.75 21.10 -28.78
C ALA A 403 -46.78 19.99 -28.38
N VAL A 404 -45.66 19.88 -29.09
CA VAL A 404 -44.65 18.82 -28.95
C VAL A 404 -43.44 19.29 -28.12
N CYS A 405 -43.18 20.60 -28.09
CA CYS A 405 -42.16 21.25 -27.26
C CYS A 405 -42.79 22.35 -26.37
N PRO A 406 -43.46 21.98 -25.27
CA PRO A 406 -44.25 22.91 -24.46
C PRO A 406 -43.41 23.78 -23.48
N GLU A 407 -42.25 23.31 -23.02
CA GLU A 407 -41.42 24.01 -22.02
C GLU A 407 -40.18 24.68 -22.63
N ARG A 408 -39.92 25.92 -22.18
CA ARG A 408 -38.93 26.84 -22.74
C ARG A 408 -37.85 27.11 -21.69
N ARG A 409 -36.62 26.64 -21.91
CA ARG A 409 -35.51 26.82 -20.95
C ARG A 409 -34.29 27.51 -21.56
N THR A 410 -34.46 28.72 -22.12
CA THR A 410 -33.43 29.78 -22.06
C THR A 410 -33.98 31.12 -22.59
N ALA A 411 -33.67 32.20 -21.87
CA ALA A 411 -34.39 33.47 -21.92
C ALA A 411 -33.92 34.50 -22.97
N THR A 412 -33.19 34.13 -24.03
CA THR A 412 -32.59 35.15 -24.93
C THR A 412 -32.60 34.85 -26.44
N ALA A 413 -32.92 33.64 -26.91
CA ALA A 413 -32.80 33.31 -28.34
C ALA A 413 -34.10 32.87 -29.06
N ILE A 414 -35.23 32.70 -28.36
CA ILE A 414 -36.41 31.97 -28.88
C ILE A 414 -37.73 32.78 -28.83
N GLU A 415 -37.70 34.08 -28.48
CA GLU A 415 -38.90 34.94 -28.53
C GLU A 415 -39.67 34.93 -29.88
N PRO A 416 -39.05 34.81 -31.07
CA PRO A 416 -39.78 34.80 -32.35
C PRO A 416 -40.63 33.54 -32.58
N PHE A 417 -40.25 32.41 -31.96
CA PHE A 417 -40.99 31.14 -32.07
C PHE A 417 -42.27 31.14 -31.21
N ALA A 418 -42.32 32.02 -30.21
CA ALA A 418 -43.34 32.05 -29.17
C ALA A 418 -44.63 32.78 -29.55
N LEU A 419 -44.56 33.70 -30.52
CA LEU A 419 -45.64 34.64 -30.87
C LEU A 419 -46.30 34.33 -32.22
N GLY A 420 -45.87 33.28 -32.92
CA GLY A 420 -46.30 33.05 -34.31
C GLY A 420 -45.77 34.12 -35.29
N GLU A 421 -44.78 34.91 -34.86
CA GLU A 421 -44.11 35.94 -35.66
C GLU A 421 -42.69 35.49 -35.99
N LEU A 422 -42.59 34.40 -36.76
CA LEU A 422 -41.31 33.90 -37.25
C LEU A 422 -40.75 34.86 -38.30
N SER A 423 -39.95 35.85 -37.87
CA SER A 423 -39.25 36.73 -38.79
C SER A 423 -37.94 36.09 -39.28
N PRO A 424 -37.62 36.16 -40.58
CA PRO A 424 -36.39 35.57 -41.14
C PRO A 424 -35.13 36.09 -40.46
N GLU A 425 -35.12 37.36 -40.04
CA GLU A 425 -33.99 38.01 -39.39
C GLU A 425 -33.71 37.45 -37.99
N ALA A 426 -34.74 37.05 -37.25
CA ALA A 426 -34.58 36.52 -35.90
C ALA A 426 -34.11 35.06 -35.92
N VAL A 427 -34.57 34.27 -36.91
CA VAL A 427 -34.08 32.90 -37.13
C VAL A 427 -32.63 32.88 -37.60
N HIS A 428 -32.25 33.79 -38.51
CA HIS A 428 -30.85 33.88 -38.99
C HIS A 428 -29.86 34.30 -37.89
N ARG A 429 -30.34 35.01 -36.85
CA ARG A 429 -29.57 35.38 -35.66
C ARG A 429 -29.41 34.20 -34.69
N ALA A 430 -30.46 33.40 -34.51
CA ALA A 430 -30.46 32.22 -33.63
C ALA A 430 -29.74 31.00 -34.24
N ALA A 431 -29.69 30.88 -35.57
CA ALA A 431 -29.09 29.74 -36.30
C ALA A 431 -27.56 29.59 -36.17
N ARG A 432 -26.89 30.40 -35.33
CA ARG A 432 -25.43 30.36 -35.12
C ARG A 432 -25.00 29.47 -33.95
N GLU A 433 -25.91 29.15 -33.05
CA GLU A 433 -25.66 28.29 -31.89
C GLU A 433 -26.78 27.25 -31.78
N PRO A 434 -26.48 26.03 -31.29
CA PRO A 434 -27.52 25.05 -30.98
C PRO A 434 -28.49 25.61 -29.95
N ILE A 435 -29.79 25.44 -30.17
CA ILE A 435 -30.83 25.84 -29.22
C ILE A 435 -31.21 24.65 -28.35
N GLU A 436 -31.39 24.88 -27.06
CA GLU A 436 -31.86 23.84 -26.14
C GLU A 436 -33.38 23.93 -25.96
N LEU A 437 -34.07 22.82 -26.20
CA LEU A 437 -35.51 22.68 -26.12
C LEU A 437 -35.88 21.52 -25.18
N VAL A 438 -37.10 21.52 -24.67
CA VAL A 438 -37.67 20.37 -23.94
C VAL A 438 -38.76 19.75 -24.80
N GLY A 439 -38.48 18.56 -25.32
CA GLY A 439 -39.46 17.76 -26.03
C GLY A 439 -40.38 17.04 -25.07
N ARG A 440 -41.62 16.79 -25.49
CA ARG A 440 -42.59 15.96 -24.76
C ARG A 440 -43.03 14.81 -25.66
N ARG A 441 -42.82 13.58 -25.19
CA ARG A 441 -43.29 12.35 -25.85
C ARG A 441 -44.81 12.19 -25.68
N ARG A 442 -45.43 11.33 -26.49
CA ARG A 442 -46.87 11.03 -26.45
C ARG A 442 -47.36 10.51 -25.09
N ASP A 443 -46.51 9.83 -24.34
CA ASP A 443 -46.79 9.31 -22.99
C ASP A 443 -46.68 10.38 -21.88
N GLY A 444 -46.25 11.60 -22.23
CA GLY A 444 -46.06 12.71 -21.30
C GLY A 444 -44.64 12.86 -20.75
N GLU A 445 -43.70 11.96 -21.07
CA GLU A 445 -42.29 12.08 -20.67
C GLU A 445 -41.65 13.30 -21.35
N THR A 446 -40.92 14.12 -20.57
CA THR A 446 -40.15 15.25 -21.09
C THR A 446 -38.66 14.89 -21.20
N PHE A 447 -37.99 15.38 -22.24
CA PHE A 447 -36.58 15.09 -22.50
C PHE A 447 -35.84 16.29 -23.14
N PRO A 448 -34.55 16.50 -22.83
CA PRO A 448 -33.76 17.56 -23.42
C PRO A 448 -33.46 17.27 -24.89
N ILE A 449 -33.76 18.26 -25.73
CA ILE A 449 -33.48 18.27 -27.16
C ILE A 449 -32.47 19.38 -27.46
N GLU A 450 -31.43 19.05 -28.21
CA GLU A 450 -30.60 20.04 -28.87
C GLU A 450 -31.10 20.22 -30.31
N GLY A 451 -31.39 21.47 -30.68
CA GLY A 451 -32.00 21.85 -31.94
C GLY A 451 -31.11 22.76 -32.76
N VAL A 452 -31.12 22.62 -34.09
CA VAL A 452 -30.55 23.63 -35.01
C VAL A 452 -31.67 24.13 -35.90
N LEU A 453 -31.85 25.46 -35.91
CA LEU A 453 -32.91 26.13 -36.63
C LEU A 453 -32.41 26.69 -37.97
N SER A 454 -33.22 26.54 -39.01
CA SER A 454 -33.00 27.09 -40.33
C SER A 454 -34.29 27.72 -40.88
N ALA A 455 -34.16 28.74 -41.73
CA ALA A 455 -35.28 29.35 -42.44
C ALA A 455 -34.94 29.50 -43.93
N TRP A 456 -35.93 29.25 -44.79
CA TRP A 456 -35.82 29.49 -46.22
C TRP A 456 -37.17 29.95 -46.79
N GLN A 457 -37.13 30.58 -47.97
CA GLN A 457 -38.34 31.01 -48.67
C GLN A 457 -38.83 29.87 -49.58
N GLY A 458 -40.02 29.33 -49.31
CA GLY A 458 -40.69 28.30 -50.10
C GLY A 458 -41.68 28.88 -51.12
N THR A 459 -42.39 28.00 -51.83
CA THR A 459 -43.41 28.37 -52.83
C THR A 459 -44.65 29.04 -52.23
N ASP A 460 -44.97 28.71 -50.98
CA ASP A 460 -46.18 29.16 -50.27
C ASP A 460 -45.87 30.14 -49.12
N GLY A 461 -44.69 30.77 -49.14
CA GLY A 461 -44.21 31.68 -48.10
C GLY A 461 -42.95 31.18 -47.38
N TRP A 462 -42.63 31.80 -46.24
CA TRP A 462 -41.45 31.40 -45.44
C TRP A 462 -41.69 30.05 -44.76
N GLN A 463 -40.67 29.20 -44.77
CA GLN A 463 -40.66 27.88 -44.13
C GLN A 463 -39.49 27.80 -43.15
N PHE A 464 -39.68 27.06 -42.08
CA PHE A 464 -38.71 26.91 -41.00
C PHE A 464 -38.42 25.44 -40.77
N GLY A 465 -37.15 25.06 -40.66
CA GLY A 465 -36.72 23.68 -40.47
C GLY A 465 -35.91 23.54 -39.19
N LEU A 466 -36.20 22.47 -38.44
CA LEU A 466 -35.63 22.17 -37.14
C LEU A 466 -35.04 20.76 -37.17
N VAL A 467 -33.73 20.65 -36.98
CA VAL A 467 -33.05 19.36 -36.74
C VAL A 467 -32.92 19.18 -35.24
N LEU A 468 -33.36 18.04 -34.72
CA LEU A 468 -33.55 17.75 -33.31
C LEU A 468 -32.79 16.48 -32.92
N ARG A 469 -31.96 16.57 -31.88
CA ARG A 469 -31.23 15.44 -31.29
C ARG A 469 -31.59 15.27 -29.83
N ASP A 470 -31.89 14.03 -29.44
CA ASP A 470 -32.02 13.64 -28.03
C ASP A 470 -30.62 13.61 -27.39
N VAL A 471 -30.36 14.52 -26.46
CA VAL A 471 -29.08 14.60 -25.72
C VAL A 471 -29.16 13.96 -24.34
N SER A 472 -30.25 13.25 -24.02
CA SER A 472 -30.50 12.68 -22.70
C SER A 472 -29.48 11.62 -22.30
N VAL A 473 -29.06 10.75 -23.23
CA VAL A 473 -28.06 9.70 -22.95
C VAL A 473 -26.67 10.32 -22.80
N GLN A 474 -26.28 11.17 -23.75
CA GLN A 474 -24.97 11.83 -23.74
C GLN A 474 -24.77 12.71 -22.50
N ARG A 475 -25.80 13.45 -22.06
CA ARG A 475 -25.74 14.22 -20.80
C ARG A 475 -25.60 13.31 -19.59
N ARG A 476 -26.41 12.26 -19.48
CA ARG A 476 -26.31 11.30 -18.36
C ARG A 476 -24.95 10.61 -18.28
N GLU A 477 -24.39 10.22 -19.42
CA GLU A 477 -23.07 9.59 -19.48
C GLU A 477 -21.95 10.57 -19.15
N ALA A 478 -21.98 11.79 -19.69
CA ALA A 478 -21.01 12.83 -19.37
C ALA A 478 -21.05 13.24 -17.89
N GLU A 479 -22.24 13.41 -17.32
CA GLU A 479 -22.43 13.69 -15.89
C GLU A 479 -21.95 12.51 -15.03
N ARG A 480 -22.21 11.27 -15.44
CA ARG A 480 -21.73 10.07 -14.74
C ARG A 480 -20.20 9.97 -14.80
N ILE A 481 -19.57 10.20 -15.96
CA ILE A 481 -18.12 10.18 -16.10
C ILE A 481 -17.49 11.27 -15.23
N ARG A 482 -18.04 12.49 -15.26
CA ARG A 482 -17.57 13.58 -14.39
C ARG A 482 -17.73 13.21 -12.91
N TYR A 483 -18.88 12.66 -12.52
CA TYR A 483 -19.12 12.23 -11.15
C TYR A 483 -18.12 11.16 -10.70
N LEU A 484 -17.83 10.15 -11.54
CA LEU A 484 -16.86 9.10 -11.24
C LEU A 484 -15.41 9.61 -11.18
N ALA A 485 -15.08 10.65 -11.94
CA ALA A 485 -13.77 11.31 -11.88
C ALA A 485 -13.60 12.16 -10.62
N GLU A 486 -14.69 12.62 -10.01
CA GLU A 486 -14.66 13.55 -8.88
C GLU A 486 -14.98 12.91 -7.52
N HIS A 487 -15.68 11.77 -7.51
CA HIS A 487 -16.22 11.15 -6.31
C HIS A 487 -15.75 9.70 -6.08
N ASP A 488 -15.65 9.30 -4.82
CA ASP A 488 -15.44 7.92 -4.39
C ASP A 488 -16.70 7.10 -4.63
N THR A 489 -16.57 6.00 -5.39
CA THR A 489 -17.73 5.20 -5.83
C THR A 489 -18.49 4.50 -4.70
N LEU A 490 -17.84 4.23 -3.57
CA LEU A 490 -18.47 3.58 -2.42
C LEU A 490 -19.18 4.59 -1.50
N THR A 491 -18.50 5.69 -1.15
CA THR A 491 -19.01 6.64 -0.15
C THR A 491 -19.72 7.86 -0.74
N GLY A 492 -19.53 8.15 -2.03
CA GLY A 492 -20.05 9.35 -2.69
C GLY A 492 -19.33 10.65 -2.31
N LEU A 493 -18.33 10.58 -1.42
CA LEU A 493 -17.49 11.72 -1.04
C LEU A 493 -16.55 12.14 -2.17
N VAL A 494 -15.92 13.30 -2.03
CA VAL A 494 -14.84 13.72 -2.93
C VAL A 494 -13.71 12.68 -2.88
N ASN A 495 -13.18 12.29 -4.05
CA ASN A 495 -12.09 11.33 -4.10
C ASN A 495 -10.72 11.99 -3.81
N ARG A 496 -9.70 11.16 -3.64
CA ARG A 496 -8.32 11.61 -3.38
C ARG A 496 -7.78 12.58 -4.44
N GLN A 497 -8.08 12.38 -5.72
CA GLN A 497 -7.56 13.23 -6.79
C GLN A 497 -8.08 14.67 -6.67
N VAL A 498 -9.39 14.82 -6.46
CA VAL A 498 -10.01 16.14 -6.28
C VAL A 498 -9.65 16.77 -4.95
N LEU A 499 -9.46 15.98 -3.88
CA LEU A 499 -8.92 16.46 -2.61
C LEU A 499 -7.57 17.16 -2.83
N HIS A 500 -6.61 16.50 -3.48
CA HIS A 500 -5.28 17.08 -3.73
C HIS A 500 -5.36 18.36 -4.56
N ALA A 501 -6.16 18.36 -5.65
CA ALA A 501 -6.31 19.53 -6.49
C ALA A 501 -6.90 20.74 -5.73
N ARG A 502 -8.01 20.53 -5.00
CA ARG A 502 -8.66 21.59 -4.22
C ARG A 502 -7.81 22.06 -3.04
N LEU A 503 -7.08 21.15 -2.41
CA LEU A 503 -6.16 21.50 -1.32
C LEU A 503 -5.00 22.36 -1.84
N ALA A 504 -4.42 22.01 -3.00
CA ALA A 504 -3.36 22.81 -3.63
C ALA A 504 -3.82 24.24 -3.92
N ASP A 505 -5.01 24.38 -4.52
CA ASP A 505 -5.61 25.70 -4.80
C ASP A 505 -5.88 26.49 -3.51
N ALA A 506 -6.42 25.83 -2.48
CA ALA A 506 -6.75 26.47 -1.20
C ALA A 506 -5.50 26.92 -0.43
N THR A 507 -4.44 26.10 -0.40
CA THR A 507 -3.16 26.44 0.25
C THR A 507 -2.45 27.56 -0.50
N ALA A 508 -2.44 27.54 -1.84
CA ALA A 508 -1.89 28.63 -2.63
C ALA A 508 -2.61 29.95 -2.34
N ALA A 509 -3.95 29.92 -2.29
CA ALA A 509 -4.75 31.09 -1.92
C ALA A 509 -4.45 31.57 -0.48
N ALA A 510 -4.29 30.65 0.47
CA ALA A 510 -3.97 30.99 1.86
C ALA A 510 -2.65 31.76 1.98
N LEU A 511 -1.62 31.33 1.24
CA LEU A 511 -0.31 31.98 1.23
C LEU A 511 -0.31 33.39 0.61
N THR A 512 -1.18 33.65 -0.37
CA THR A 512 -1.19 34.93 -1.11
C THR A 512 -2.23 35.94 -0.66
N SER A 513 -3.36 35.49 -0.07
CA SER A 513 -4.55 36.31 0.14
C SER A 513 -5.01 36.44 1.60
N GLY A 514 -4.22 35.97 2.56
CA GLY A 514 -4.54 36.05 3.99
C GLY A 514 -5.66 35.09 4.44
N ARG A 515 -6.15 34.22 3.54
CA ARG A 515 -7.01 33.09 3.89
C ARG A 515 -6.23 32.03 4.66
N GLN A 516 -6.96 31.14 5.31
CA GLN A 516 -6.42 29.98 6.00
C GLN A 516 -7.08 28.71 5.45
N VAL A 517 -6.34 27.62 5.52
CA VAL A 517 -6.86 26.28 5.23
C VAL A 517 -6.43 25.34 6.34
N ALA A 518 -7.34 24.50 6.82
CA ALA A 518 -6.99 23.40 7.70
C ALA A 518 -7.36 22.08 7.05
N LEU A 519 -6.48 21.11 7.26
CA LEU A 519 -6.64 19.74 6.82
C LEU A 519 -6.71 18.85 8.07
N LEU A 520 -7.80 18.11 8.18
CA LEU A 520 -7.99 17.10 9.21
C LEU A 520 -7.96 15.72 8.54
N ILE A 521 -7.03 14.86 8.93
CA ILE A 521 -7.00 13.46 8.52
C ILE A 521 -7.61 12.62 9.64
N ILE A 522 -8.49 11.70 9.26
CA ILE A 522 -9.33 10.93 10.17
C ILE A 522 -9.18 9.46 9.80
N ASP A 523 -8.94 8.62 10.79
CA ASP A 523 -8.79 7.17 10.63
C ASP A 523 -9.73 6.43 11.58
N LEU A 524 -10.32 5.33 11.10
CA LEU A 524 -11.20 4.50 11.91
C LEU A 524 -10.38 3.52 12.74
N ASP A 525 -10.45 3.65 14.06
CA ASP A 525 -9.68 2.79 14.95
C ASP A 525 -10.15 1.33 14.84
N LYS A 526 -9.18 0.43 14.59
CA LYS A 526 -9.40 -1.02 14.48
C LYS A 526 -10.39 -1.43 13.36
N PHE A 527 -10.52 -0.65 12.29
CA PHE A 527 -11.37 -1.01 11.15
C PHE A 527 -11.05 -2.38 10.55
N LYS A 528 -9.76 -2.74 10.47
CA LYS A 528 -9.32 -4.07 10.02
C LYS A 528 -10.00 -5.19 10.83
N GLN A 529 -10.08 -5.04 12.16
CA GLN A 529 -10.75 -6.03 13.01
C GLN A 529 -12.24 -6.18 12.67
N VAL A 530 -12.90 -5.09 12.27
CA VAL A 530 -14.29 -5.14 11.79
C VAL A 530 -14.39 -5.96 10.52
N ASN A 531 -13.49 -5.75 9.54
CA ASN A 531 -13.45 -6.55 8.31
C ASN A 531 -13.16 -8.02 8.59
N ASP A 532 -12.17 -8.30 9.44
CA ASP A 532 -11.75 -9.66 9.76
C ASP A 532 -12.86 -10.44 10.50
N THR A 533 -13.66 -9.74 11.32
CA THR A 533 -14.73 -10.35 12.13
C THR A 533 -16.08 -10.45 11.41
N LEU A 534 -16.46 -9.41 10.65
CA LEU A 534 -17.80 -9.27 10.07
C LEU A 534 -17.82 -9.31 8.53
N GLY A 535 -16.65 -9.35 7.89
CA GLY A 535 -16.48 -9.38 6.44
C GLY A 535 -16.56 -8.00 5.79
N HIS A 536 -15.97 -7.90 4.59
CA HIS A 536 -15.84 -6.65 3.84
C HIS A 536 -17.16 -5.92 3.55
N ARG A 537 -18.27 -6.64 3.37
CA ARG A 537 -19.58 -6.02 3.14
C ARG A 537 -20.03 -5.14 4.32
N HIS A 538 -19.75 -5.56 5.55
CA HIS A 538 -20.04 -4.73 6.74
C HIS A 538 -19.06 -3.58 6.87
N GLY A 539 -17.79 -3.79 6.51
CA GLY A 539 -16.81 -2.72 6.40
C GLY A 539 -17.24 -1.64 5.43
N ASP A 540 -17.70 -2.01 4.24
CA ASP A 540 -18.18 -1.08 3.22
C ASP A 540 -19.39 -0.27 3.70
N ALA A 541 -20.37 -0.94 4.32
CA ALA A 541 -21.54 -0.26 4.90
C ALA A 541 -21.16 0.68 6.05
N LEU A 542 -20.17 0.30 6.86
CA LEU A 542 -19.61 1.13 7.92
C LEU A 542 -18.95 2.38 7.33
N LEU A 543 -18.14 2.25 6.29
CA LEU A 543 -17.51 3.37 5.59
C LEU A 543 -18.53 4.36 5.04
N CYS A 544 -19.63 3.87 4.45
CA CYS A 544 -20.74 4.73 4.02
C CYS A 544 -21.40 5.47 5.20
N ALA A 545 -21.62 4.78 6.33
CA ALA A 545 -22.21 5.41 7.52
C ALA A 545 -21.29 6.48 8.13
N VAL A 546 -19.98 6.22 8.18
CA VAL A 546 -18.98 7.21 8.59
C VAL A 546 -18.99 8.41 7.65
N ALA A 547 -18.95 8.17 6.34
CA ALA A 547 -18.96 9.23 5.33
C ALA A 547 -20.15 10.17 5.49
N ASN A 548 -21.35 9.62 5.67
CA ASN A 548 -22.57 10.40 5.90
C ASN A 548 -22.49 11.23 7.19
N ARG A 549 -21.96 10.66 8.27
CA ARG A 549 -21.79 11.39 9.54
C ARG A 549 -20.75 12.50 9.40
N LEU A 550 -19.62 12.24 8.75
CA LEU A 550 -18.59 13.26 8.50
C LEU A 550 -19.13 14.41 7.65
N ALA A 551 -19.87 14.11 6.59
CA ALA A 551 -20.49 15.10 5.73
C ALA A 551 -21.47 16.01 6.49
N SER A 552 -22.11 15.51 7.54
CA SER A 552 -23.03 16.31 8.37
C SER A 552 -22.35 17.40 9.22
N PHE A 553 -21.03 17.32 9.41
CA PHE A 553 -20.29 18.30 10.22
C PHE A 553 -19.86 19.56 9.45
N VAL A 554 -19.92 19.53 8.12
CA VAL A 554 -19.37 20.59 7.27
C VAL A 554 -20.40 21.11 6.27
N ALA A 555 -20.18 22.33 5.79
CA ALA A 555 -20.97 22.96 4.74
C ALA A 555 -20.03 23.71 3.78
N ALA A 556 -20.45 23.88 2.52
CA ALA A 556 -19.64 24.58 1.53
C ALA A 556 -19.21 25.98 2.06
N PRO A 557 -17.93 26.39 1.92
CA PRO A 557 -16.89 25.82 1.04
C PRO A 557 -16.11 24.63 1.62
N ASP A 558 -16.37 24.22 2.86
CA ASP A 558 -15.72 23.07 3.48
C ASP A 558 -16.23 21.76 2.86
N PHE A 559 -15.38 20.73 2.83
CA PHE A 559 -15.75 19.46 2.22
C PHE A 559 -15.06 18.26 2.90
N VAL A 560 -15.66 17.09 2.70
CA VAL A 560 -15.12 15.81 3.14
C VAL A 560 -14.69 15.00 1.92
N ALA A 561 -13.53 14.36 2.02
CA ALA A 561 -13.00 13.46 1.04
C ALA A 561 -12.65 12.10 1.65
N ARG A 562 -12.63 11.06 0.82
CA ARG A 562 -12.04 9.78 1.19
C ARG A 562 -10.66 9.66 0.56
N VAL A 563 -9.66 9.37 1.39
CA VAL A 563 -8.25 9.35 0.98
C VAL A 563 -7.87 7.96 0.47
N SER A 564 -8.04 6.95 1.33
CA SER A 564 -7.72 5.55 1.06
C SER A 564 -8.44 4.68 2.09
N GLY A 565 -8.65 3.38 1.83
CA GLY A 565 -9.13 2.42 2.85
C GLY A 565 -10.18 2.97 3.83
N ASP A 566 -9.76 3.12 5.09
CA ASP A 566 -10.45 3.67 6.25
C ASP A 566 -10.02 5.10 6.64
N GLU A 567 -9.34 5.81 5.74
CA GLU A 567 -8.89 7.18 5.93
C GLU A 567 -9.79 8.19 5.21
N PHE A 568 -10.20 9.21 5.95
CA PHE A 568 -10.99 10.34 5.49
C PHE A 568 -10.24 11.64 5.72
N ALA A 569 -10.57 12.66 4.93
CA ALA A 569 -10.06 14.01 5.10
C ALA A 569 -11.21 15.00 5.19
N VAL A 570 -11.09 15.97 6.09
CA VAL A 570 -11.97 17.14 6.18
C VAL A 570 -11.13 18.38 5.92
N VAL A 571 -11.55 19.18 4.94
CA VAL A 571 -10.87 20.43 4.58
C VAL A 571 -11.74 21.62 4.97
N LEU A 572 -11.15 22.53 5.74
CA LEU A 572 -11.77 23.77 6.18
C LEU A 572 -11.12 24.96 5.47
N ILE A 573 -11.93 25.82 4.87
CA ILE A 573 -11.46 27.00 4.14
C ILE A 573 -12.16 28.24 4.70
N GLY A 574 -11.40 29.31 4.92
CA GLY A 574 -11.95 30.59 5.41
C GLY A 574 -10.87 31.53 5.94
N ASP A 575 -11.29 32.60 6.60
CA ASP A 575 -10.36 33.62 7.11
C ASP A 575 -9.84 33.30 8.54
N THR A 576 -10.62 32.54 9.33
CA THR A 576 -10.27 32.14 10.70
C THR A 576 -10.54 30.64 10.90
N VAL A 577 -9.56 29.80 10.57
CA VAL A 577 -9.78 28.35 10.46
C VAL A 577 -9.20 27.57 11.64
N ALA A 578 -8.10 27.98 12.25
CA ALA A 578 -7.42 27.19 13.29
C ALA A 578 -8.33 26.84 14.49
N ALA A 579 -9.00 27.82 15.10
CA ALA A 579 -9.93 27.54 16.21
C ALA A 579 -11.15 26.71 15.80
N ARG A 580 -11.59 26.85 14.54
CA ARG A 580 -12.69 26.04 13.98
C ARG A 580 -12.26 24.60 13.75
N ALA A 581 -11.01 24.39 13.33
CA ALA A 581 -10.39 23.09 13.17
C ALA A 581 -10.33 22.35 14.51
N ASP A 582 -9.79 22.97 15.55
CA ASP A 582 -9.69 22.37 16.89
C ASP A 582 -11.07 21.94 17.42
N ALA A 583 -12.05 22.85 17.39
CA ALA A 583 -13.41 22.55 17.83
C ALA A 583 -14.08 21.45 16.99
N LEU A 584 -13.81 21.40 15.68
CA LEU A 584 -14.37 20.39 14.80
C LEU A 584 -13.74 19.02 15.07
N MET A 585 -12.43 18.94 15.29
CA MET A 585 -11.73 17.70 15.57
C MET A 585 -12.25 17.05 16.85
N GLU A 586 -12.39 17.83 17.93
CA GLU A 586 -12.94 17.35 19.20
C GLU A 586 -14.40 16.90 19.05
N ARG A 587 -15.20 17.66 18.29
CA ARG A 587 -16.60 17.31 18.00
C ARG A 587 -16.73 16.02 17.20
N ILE A 588 -15.87 15.80 16.20
CA ILE A 588 -15.80 14.57 15.42
C ILE A 588 -15.49 13.39 16.36
N ALA A 589 -14.36 13.45 17.08
CA ALA A 589 -13.93 12.37 17.97
C ALA A 589 -15.01 12.02 19.01
N SER A 590 -15.56 13.04 19.67
CA SER A 590 -16.63 12.87 20.69
C SER A 590 -17.92 12.30 20.11
N SER A 591 -18.31 12.69 18.90
CA SER A 591 -19.55 12.21 18.27
C SER A 591 -19.47 10.73 17.91
N PHE A 592 -18.32 10.26 17.39
CA PHE A 592 -18.11 8.84 17.10
C PHE A 592 -18.03 7.99 18.36
N ALA A 593 -17.40 8.51 19.43
CA ALA A 593 -17.35 7.83 20.72
C ALA A 593 -18.73 7.73 21.40
N ALA A 594 -19.54 8.80 21.37
CA ALA A 594 -20.80 8.87 22.09
C ALA A 594 -21.95 8.13 21.39
N THR A 595 -22.05 8.24 20.06
CA THR A 595 -23.24 7.82 19.31
C THR A 595 -22.92 6.64 18.37
N PRO A 596 -23.54 5.46 18.53
CA PRO A 596 -23.32 4.34 17.63
C PRO A 596 -23.77 4.68 16.19
N LEU A 597 -23.14 4.05 15.21
CA LEU A 597 -23.55 4.08 13.80
C LEU A 597 -24.54 2.94 13.53
N LEU A 598 -25.61 3.22 12.80
CA LEU A 598 -26.48 2.16 12.30
C LEU A 598 -25.90 1.59 11.00
N VAL A 599 -25.45 0.35 11.03
CA VAL A 599 -24.82 -0.35 9.90
C VAL A 599 -25.50 -1.71 9.74
N CYS A 600 -26.10 -1.95 8.57
CA CYS A 600 -26.82 -3.19 8.27
C CYS A 600 -27.80 -3.61 9.40
N GLU A 601 -28.60 -2.65 9.89
CA GLU A 601 -29.59 -2.83 10.97
C GLU A 601 -29.00 -3.12 12.37
N ARG A 602 -27.68 -2.96 12.53
CA ARG A 602 -26.97 -3.11 13.81
C ARG A 602 -26.36 -1.79 14.27
N GLU A 603 -26.45 -1.51 15.56
CA GLU A 603 -25.70 -0.43 16.18
C GLU A 603 -24.24 -0.84 16.42
N MET A 604 -23.30 -0.10 15.84
CA MET A 604 -21.87 -0.31 16.00
C MET A 604 -21.20 0.95 16.54
N ARG A 605 -20.41 0.79 17.59
CA ARG A 605 -19.53 1.86 18.09
C ARG A 605 -18.15 1.71 17.47
N ILE A 606 -17.63 2.80 16.93
CA ILE A 606 -16.27 2.89 16.43
C ILE A 606 -15.68 4.22 16.87
N ASN A 607 -14.43 4.18 17.32
CA ASN A 607 -13.67 5.39 17.62
C ASN A 607 -12.95 5.85 16.36
N VAL A 608 -12.66 7.14 16.29
CA VAL A 608 -11.85 7.72 15.23
C VAL A 608 -10.69 8.49 15.84
N SER A 609 -9.51 8.32 15.26
CA SER A 609 -8.35 9.15 15.56
C SER A 609 -8.30 10.30 14.55
N VAL A 610 -8.04 11.53 15.02
CA VAL A 610 -8.07 12.74 14.18
C VAL A 610 -6.76 13.53 14.31
N GLY A 611 -6.09 13.79 13.20
CA GLY A 611 -4.92 14.67 13.11
C GLY A 611 -5.23 15.93 12.33
N GLY A 612 -4.87 17.11 12.83
CA GLY A 612 -5.14 18.38 12.16
C GLY A 612 -3.89 19.23 11.97
N ALA A 613 -3.78 19.90 10.81
CA ALA A 613 -2.77 20.94 10.56
C ALA A 613 -3.38 22.11 9.79
N CYS A 614 -2.83 23.32 9.95
CA CYS A 614 -3.33 24.56 9.35
C CYS A 614 -2.26 25.27 8.53
N ALA A 615 -2.55 25.68 7.28
CA ALA A 615 -1.71 26.61 6.53
C ALA A 615 -2.26 28.06 6.63
N PRO A 616 -1.38 29.07 6.75
CA PRO A 616 0.08 29.01 6.63
C PRO A 616 0.84 28.73 7.95
N ALA A 617 0.16 28.56 9.08
CA ALA A 617 0.80 28.49 10.40
C ALA A 617 1.72 27.27 10.59
N ASP A 618 1.24 26.11 10.15
CA ASP A 618 1.88 24.80 10.33
C ASP A 618 2.53 24.28 9.04
N ALA A 619 2.30 24.91 7.88
CA ALA A 619 2.81 24.46 6.59
C ALA A 619 2.88 25.57 5.53
N ALA A 620 3.93 25.54 4.71
CA ALA A 620 4.16 26.45 3.59
C ALA A 620 3.85 25.81 2.22
N SER A 621 3.42 24.54 2.18
CA SER A 621 3.02 23.85 0.96
C SER A 621 1.88 22.85 1.22
N PRO A 622 1.10 22.47 0.20
CA PRO A 622 0.07 21.43 0.33
C PRO A 622 0.64 20.09 0.80
N GLU A 623 1.85 19.74 0.34
CA GLU A 623 2.55 18.51 0.70
C GLU A 623 2.96 18.52 2.17
N GLU A 624 3.48 19.65 2.67
CA GLU A 624 3.83 19.82 4.07
C GLU A 624 2.58 19.82 4.97
N LEU A 625 1.48 20.42 4.51
CA LEU A 625 0.21 20.43 5.24
C LEU A 625 -0.34 19.02 5.42
N LEU A 626 -0.30 18.20 4.37
CA LEU A 626 -0.68 16.78 4.43
C LEU A 626 0.23 16.00 5.37
N ALA A 627 1.56 16.12 5.20
CA ALA A 627 2.53 15.42 6.04
C ALA A 627 2.40 15.78 7.53
N ASN A 628 2.13 17.05 7.85
CA ASN A 628 1.98 17.51 9.22
C ASN A 628 0.64 17.07 9.83
N ALA A 629 -0.45 17.03 9.04
CA ALA A 629 -1.72 16.45 9.48
C ALA A 629 -1.61 14.94 9.75
N ASP A 630 -0.88 14.19 8.92
CA ASP A 630 -0.59 12.77 9.11
C ASP A 630 0.25 12.50 10.37
N LEU A 631 1.25 13.34 10.63
CA LEU A 631 2.04 13.25 11.87
C LEU A 631 1.18 13.49 13.11
N ALA A 632 0.24 14.43 13.05
CA ALA A 632 -0.72 14.68 14.12
C ALA A 632 -1.69 13.50 14.29
N LEU A 633 -2.13 12.87 13.20
CA LEU A 633 -2.97 11.68 13.26
C LEU A 633 -2.22 10.51 13.90
N TYR A 634 -0.96 10.31 13.51
CA TYR A 634 -0.09 9.31 14.11
C TYR A 634 0.04 9.53 15.62
N ARG A 635 0.22 10.78 16.06
CA ARG A 635 0.23 11.15 17.48
C ARG A 635 -1.05 10.76 18.19
N ALA A 636 -2.21 11.08 17.61
CA ALA A 636 -3.51 10.67 18.14
C ALA A 636 -3.61 9.13 18.29
N LYS A 637 -3.14 8.38 17.29
CA LYS A 637 -3.11 6.91 17.35
C LYS A 637 -2.20 6.37 18.46
N THR A 638 -1.07 7.01 18.71
CA THR A 638 -0.12 6.59 19.76
C THR A 638 -0.51 7.04 21.17
N ALA A 639 -1.29 8.12 21.30
CA ALA A 639 -1.72 8.67 22.59
C ALA A 639 -2.96 7.97 23.19
N GLY A 640 -3.29 6.77 22.69
CA GLY A 640 -4.43 5.97 23.18
C GLY A 640 -5.55 5.75 22.17
N ARG A 641 -5.47 6.34 20.96
CA ARG A 641 -6.52 6.33 19.92
C ARG A 641 -7.82 7.03 20.37
N GLY A 642 -8.78 7.20 19.46
CA GLY A 642 -10.08 7.81 19.77
C GLY A 642 -10.02 9.28 20.21
N CYS A 643 -8.93 9.97 19.91
CA CYS A 643 -8.70 11.35 20.28
C CYS A 643 -8.31 12.21 19.08
N SER A 644 -8.27 13.52 19.29
CA SER A 644 -7.87 14.49 18.29
C SER A 644 -6.59 15.21 18.71
N VAL A 645 -5.65 15.37 17.78
CA VAL A 645 -4.37 16.05 18.02
C VAL A 645 -4.09 17.07 16.91
N ARG A 646 -3.81 18.32 17.27
CA ARG A 646 -3.35 19.36 16.35
C ARG A 646 -1.83 19.29 16.23
N PHE A 647 -1.32 19.43 15.01
CA PHE A 647 0.12 19.41 14.76
C PHE A 647 0.87 20.46 15.57
N GLU A 648 2.01 20.02 16.12
CA GLU A 648 3.03 20.88 16.70
C GLU A 648 4.40 20.52 16.10
N PRO A 649 5.30 21.50 15.90
CA PRO A 649 6.64 21.24 15.36
C PRO A 649 7.44 20.19 16.16
N SER A 650 7.19 20.08 17.46
CA SER A 650 7.78 19.06 18.35
C SER A 650 7.51 17.63 17.88
N PHE A 651 6.35 17.37 17.26
CA PHE A 651 5.96 16.04 16.79
C PHE A 651 6.85 15.55 15.66
N ARG A 652 7.30 16.45 14.78
CA ARG A 652 8.23 16.13 13.69
C ARG A 652 9.55 15.62 14.27
N ALA A 653 10.12 16.37 15.22
CA ALA A 653 11.37 15.98 15.88
C ALA A 653 11.23 14.65 16.62
N GLU A 654 10.10 14.41 17.29
CA GLU A 654 9.87 13.16 18.00
C GLU A 654 9.62 11.97 17.06
N PHE A 655 8.95 12.18 15.93
CA PHE A 655 8.79 11.16 14.89
C PHE A 655 10.14 10.80 14.25
N ASP A 656 10.95 11.80 13.88
CA ASP A 656 12.28 11.59 13.33
C ASP A 656 13.19 10.86 14.34
N GLN A 657 13.10 11.20 15.63
CA GLN A 657 13.79 10.50 16.70
C GLN A 657 13.33 9.04 16.81
N ARG A 658 12.03 8.77 16.75
CA ARG A 658 11.51 7.41 16.82
C ARG A 658 12.00 6.58 15.64
N LEU A 659 11.96 7.14 14.43
CA LEU A 659 12.45 6.47 13.22
C LEU A 659 13.96 6.18 13.32
N GLU A 660 14.74 7.12 13.85
CA GLU A 660 16.17 6.92 14.12
C GLU A 660 16.41 5.74 15.08
N LEU A 661 15.68 5.69 16.18
CA LEU A 661 15.79 4.60 17.16
C LEU A 661 15.36 3.27 16.53
N GLU A 662 14.24 3.23 15.82
CA GLU A 662 13.71 2.02 15.17
C GLU A 662 14.70 1.42 14.15
N GLN A 663 15.30 2.27 13.31
CA GLN A 663 16.36 1.86 12.39
C GLN A 663 17.63 1.39 13.13
N GLY A 664 17.91 1.98 14.30
CA GLY A 664 19.07 1.65 15.14
C GLY A 664 18.96 0.32 15.89
N LEU A 665 17.76 -0.14 16.27
CA LEU A 665 17.58 -1.32 17.13
C LEU A 665 18.16 -2.62 16.53
N ALA A 666 17.94 -2.86 15.24
CA ALA A 666 18.49 -4.03 14.57
C ALA A 666 20.02 -3.98 14.54
N ARG A 667 20.58 -2.80 14.24
CA ARG A 667 22.02 -2.54 14.23
C ARG A 667 22.63 -2.70 15.62
N ALA A 668 21.97 -2.21 16.66
CA ALA A 668 22.42 -2.28 18.04
C ALA A 668 22.66 -3.72 18.50
N LEU A 669 21.79 -4.65 18.06
CA LEU A 669 21.98 -6.07 18.37
C LEU A 669 23.21 -6.68 17.68
N LEU A 670 23.54 -6.24 16.45
CA LEU A 670 24.70 -6.77 15.70
C LEU A 670 26.03 -6.22 16.20
N HIS A 671 26.05 -4.95 16.64
CA HIS A 671 27.27 -4.27 17.09
C HIS A 671 27.48 -4.31 18.60
N GLU A 672 26.74 -5.17 19.32
CA GLU A 672 26.84 -5.31 20.77
C GLU A 672 26.66 -3.98 21.54
N GLU A 673 25.76 -3.11 21.04
CA GLU A 673 25.49 -1.81 21.66
C GLU A 673 24.55 -1.91 22.86
N PHE A 674 23.95 -3.08 23.10
CA PHE A 674 23.14 -3.34 24.31
C PHE A 674 24.01 -3.83 25.47
N GLU A 675 23.67 -3.39 26.67
CA GLU A 675 24.30 -3.83 27.91
C GLU A 675 23.24 -4.10 28.99
N LEU A 676 23.47 -5.06 29.87
CA LEU A 676 22.63 -5.29 31.04
C LEU A 676 23.20 -4.58 32.26
N PHE A 677 22.34 -3.81 32.92
CA PHE A 677 22.57 -3.27 34.25
C PHE A 677 21.77 -4.11 35.24
N TYR A 678 22.21 -4.14 36.49
CA TYR A 678 21.66 -4.99 37.54
C TYR A 678 21.27 -4.14 38.73
N GLN A 679 20.05 -4.28 39.21
CA GLN A 679 19.57 -3.58 40.41
C GLN A 679 19.40 -4.58 41.56
N PRO A 680 19.96 -4.33 42.76
CA PRO A 680 19.92 -5.27 43.87
C PRO A 680 18.50 -5.39 44.48
N GLN A 681 18.12 -6.62 44.81
CA GLN A 681 16.94 -6.96 45.59
C GLN A 681 17.38 -7.45 46.98
N ILE A 682 16.92 -6.78 48.03
CA ILE A 682 17.37 -6.98 49.41
C ILE A 682 16.28 -7.64 50.23
N ASP A 683 16.65 -8.68 51.00
CA ASP A 683 15.79 -9.24 52.03
C ASP A 683 15.59 -8.20 53.13
N LEU A 684 14.35 -7.75 53.31
CA LEU A 684 14.05 -6.66 54.22
C LEU A 684 14.18 -7.08 55.67
N ALA A 685 14.18 -8.36 56.04
CA ALA A 685 14.35 -8.80 57.43
C ALA A 685 15.82 -8.84 57.85
N THR A 686 16.68 -9.37 56.99
CA THR A 686 18.10 -9.65 57.25
C THR A 686 19.04 -8.57 56.71
N GLY A 687 18.59 -7.80 55.71
CA GLY A 687 19.43 -6.85 54.97
C GLY A 687 20.40 -7.53 53.99
N ALA A 688 20.27 -8.84 53.76
CA ALA A 688 21.12 -9.58 52.85
C ALA A 688 20.67 -9.41 51.39
N LEU A 689 21.61 -9.53 50.44
CA LEU A 689 21.29 -9.56 49.02
C LEU A 689 20.56 -10.86 48.66
N ALA A 690 19.34 -10.74 48.16
CA ALA A 690 18.49 -11.87 47.76
C ALA A 690 18.57 -12.15 46.26
N GLY A 691 18.64 -11.10 45.44
CA GLY A 691 18.60 -11.20 43.99
C GLY A 691 19.06 -9.92 43.29
N ALA A 692 18.96 -9.92 41.96
CA ALA A 692 19.13 -8.74 41.15
C ALA A 692 18.17 -8.74 39.96
N GLU A 693 17.60 -7.59 39.61
CA GLU A 693 16.84 -7.43 38.38
C GLU A 693 17.76 -7.02 37.23
N ALA A 694 17.68 -7.74 36.11
CA ALA A 694 18.42 -7.44 34.89
C ALA A 694 17.66 -6.42 34.03
N LEU A 695 18.26 -5.25 33.86
CA LEU A 695 17.68 -4.10 33.19
C LEU A 695 18.52 -3.72 31.98
N ILE A 696 17.95 -3.86 30.77
CA ILE A 696 18.63 -3.52 29.53
C ILE A 696 18.97 -2.03 29.43
N ARG A 697 20.10 -1.69 28.82
CA ARG A 697 20.52 -0.36 28.43
C ARG A 697 21.05 -0.38 27.00
N TRP A 698 20.99 0.76 26.31
CA TRP A 698 21.49 0.88 24.95
C TRP A 698 22.51 2.01 24.84
N TRP A 699 23.74 1.68 24.47
CA TRP A 699 24.79 2.63 24.09
C TRP A 699 24.59 3.14 22.67
N HIS A 700 23.70 4.11 22.49
CA HIS A 700 23.42 4.67 21.18
C HIS A 700 24.61 5.53 20.68
N PRO A 701 25.13 5.32 19.45
CA PRO A 701 26.35 5.98 18.96
C PRO A 701 26.32 7.51 19.01
N ARG A 702 25.13 8.12 18.86
CA ARG A 702 24.95 9.58 18.89
C ARG A 702 24.37 10.13 20.19
N ARG A 703 23.62 9.30 20.93
CA ARG A 703 22.80 9.76 22.08
C ARG A 703 23.36 9.30 23.43
N GLY A 704 24.42 8.49 23.42
CA GLY A 704 24.97 7.92 24.63
C GLY A 704 24.06 6.84 25.22
N LEU A 705 24.06 6.73 26.55
CA LEU A 705 23.33 5.68 27.26
C LEU A 705 21.83 5.98 27.31
N LEU A 706 21.02 5.14 26.67
CA LEU A 706 19.57 5.19 26.71
C LEU A 706 19.01 4.17 27.71
N THR A 707 18.00 4.61 28.48
CA THR A 707 17.25 3.77 29.42
C THR A 707 16.08 3.05 28.70
N PRO A 708 15.54 1.94 29.26
CA PRO A 708 14.45 1.19 28.67
C PRO A 708 13.26 2.04 28.23
N GLY A 709 12.83 3.00 29.05
CA GLY A 709 11.69 3.87 28.72
C GLY A 709 11.84 4.65 27.42
N ALA A 710 13.08 4.93 26.98
CA ALA A 710 13.34 5.66 25.75
C ALA A 710 13.21 4.81 24.48
N PHE A 711 13.39 3.49 24.55
CA PHE A 711 13.46 2.63 23.35
C PHE A 711 12.65 1.33 23.43
N MET A 712 12.31 0.82 24.61
CA MET A 712 11.54 -0.43 24.74
C MET A 712 10.14 -0.36 24.12
N PRO A 713 9.37 0.75 24.21
CA PRO A 713 8.10 0.85 23.50
C PRO A 713 8.24 0.71 21.98
N ILE A 714 9.37 1.19 21.43
CA ILE A 714 9.70 1.08 20.00
C ILE A 714 10.15 -0.36 19.71
N ALA A 715 11.02 -0.91 20.56
CA ALA A 715 11.55 -2.26 20.40
C ALA A 715 10.45 -3.33 20.45
N ASN A 716 9.54 -3.25 21.42
CA ASN A 716 8.42 -4.18 21.59
C ASN A 716 7.43 -4.15 20.41
N ALA A 717 7.28 -3.00 19.75
CA ALA A 717 6.45 -2.86 18.55
C ALA A 717 7.17 -3.24 17.25
N SER A 718 8.49 -3.47 17.31
CA SER A 718 9.31 -3.77 16.14
C SER A 718 9.48 -5.27 15.93
N TRP A 719 9.81 -5.66 14.70
CA TRP A 719 10.12 -7.05 14.35
C TRP A 719 11.37 -7.61 15.06
N VAL A 720 12.22 -6.76 15.66
CA VAL A 720 13.41 -7.20 16.43
C VAL A 720 13.14 -7.45 17.91
N SER A 721 11.90 -7.24 18.38
CA SER A 721 11.52 -7.43 19.80
C SER A 721 12.00 -8.77 20.35
N ASP A 722 11.61 -9.89 19.71
CA ASP A 722 11.96 -11.23 20.16
C ASP A 722 13.48 -11.45 20.22
N ALA A 723 14.21 -10.96 19.22
CA ALA A 723 15.67 -11.07 19.18
C ALA A 723 16.35 -10.30 20.34
N ILE A 724 15.83 -9.13 20.71
CA ILE A 724 16.33 -8.35 21.84
C ILE A 724 16.00 -9.06 23.15
N SER A 725 14.76 -9.51 23.32
CA SER A 725 14.35 -10.20 24.56
C SER A 725 15.08 -11.52 24.77
N LEU A 726 15.32 -12.30 23.71
CA LEU A 726 16.15 -13.50 23.76
C LEU A 726 17.59 -13.18 24.14
N TRP A 727 18.14 -12.07 23.63
CA TRP A 727 19.48 -11.60 24.00
C TRP A 727 19.56 -11.23 25.48
N VAL A 728 18.55 -10.52 26.01
CA VAL A 728 18.46 -10.15 27.44
C VAL A 728 18.45 -11.41 28.30
N LEU A 729 17.54 -12.34 28.01
CA LEU A 729 17.39 -13.58 28.79
C LEU A 729 18.69 -14.40 28.80
N ARG A 730 19.33 -14.58 27.64
CA ARG A 730 20.62 -15.28 27.53
C ARG A 730 21.74 -14.59 28.31
N ARG A 731 21.86 -13.27 28.20
CA ARG A 731 22.92 -12.51 28.89
C ARG A 731 22.72 -12.52 30.40
N ALA A 732 21.49 -12.34 30.87
CA ALA A 732 21.14 -12.39 32.29
C ALA A 732 21.44 -13.78 32.88
N CYS A 733 21.01 -14.86 32.21
CA CYS A 733 21.27 -16.23 32.68
C CYS A 733 22.77 -16.56 32.73
N ARG A 734 23.55 -16.11 31.74
CA ARG A 734 25.02 -16.28 31.74
C ARG A 734 25.68 -15.53 32.89
N GLN A 735 25.27 -14.30 33.16
CA GLN A 735 25.82 -13.52 34.27
C GLN A 735 25.48 -14.16 35.62
N ALA A 736 24.24 -14.58 35.81
CA ALA A 736 23.81 -15.25 37.04
C ALA A 736 24.53 -16.60 37.27
N ALA A 737 24.77 -17.37 36.19
CA ALA A 737 25.56 -18.59 36.28
C ALA A 737 27.00 -18.28 36.72
N ALA A 738 27.63 -17.25 36.13
CA ALA A 738 28.97 -16.82 36.52
C ALA A 738 29.06 -16.37 37.99
N TRP A 739 28.04 -15.67 38.50
CA TRP A 739 27.95 -15.31 39.92
C TRP A 739 27.77 -16.54 40.82
N SER A 740 26.97 -17.51 40.40
CA SER A 740 26.81 -18.78 41.12
C SER A 740 28.11 -19.56 41.20
N ASP A 741 28.86 -19.65 40.09
CA ASP A 741 30.17 -20.33 40.02
C ASP A 741 31.22 -19.63 40.89
N ALA A 742 31.11 -18.30 41.04
CA ALA A 742 31.94 -17.51 41.95
C ALA A 742 31.55 -17.64 43.44
N GLY A 743 30.53 -18.45 43.77
CA GLY A 743 30.07 -18.68 45.14
C GLY A 743 28.97 -17.73 45.62
N HIS A 744 28.36 -16.95 44.71
CA HIS A 744 27.29 -16.00 45.01
C HIS A 744 26.00 -16.37 44.27
N PRO A 745 25.30 -17.45 44.67
CA PRO A 745 24.11 -17.94 43.98
C PRO A 745 22.88 -17.10 44.32
N ILE A 746 22.78 -15.91 43.74
CA ILE A 746 21.62 -15.01 43.86
C ILE A 746 20.59 -15.27 42.76
N ARG A 747 19.34 -14.83 42.96
CA ARG A 747 18.29 -14.88 41.93
C ARG A 747 18.50 -13.76 40.90
N ILE A 748 18.16 -14.02 39.63
CA ILE A 748 18.11 -13.00 38.58
C ILE A 748 16.69 -12.84 38.05
N GLY A 749 16.14 -11.64 38.17
CA GLY A 749 14.86 -11.23 37.57
C GLY A 749 15.04 -10.75 36.14
N VAL A 750 14.20 -11.22 35.22
CA VAL A 750 14.18 -10.82 33.81
C VAL A 750 12.77 -10.50 33.36
N ASN A 751 12.56 -9.27 32.89
CA ASN A 751 11.31 -8.83 32.30
C ASN A 751 10.99 -9.59 31.00
N LEU A 752 9.78 -10.16 30.93
CA LEU A 752 9.28 -10.85 29.76
C LEU A 752 8.58 -9.87 28.81
N SER A 753 8.87 -9.94 27.51
CA SER A 753 8.13 -9.16 26.51
C SER A 753 6.86 -9.90 26.06
N PRO A 754 5.72 -9.22 25.83
CA PRO A 754 4.51 -9.84 25.29
C PRO A 754 4.75 -10.62 24.00
N SER A 755 5.67 -10.15 23.16
CA SER A 755 6.05 -10.81 21.91
C SER A 755 6.60 -12.22 22.09
N GLN A 756 7.33 -12.49 23.18
CA GLN A 756 7.93 -13.81 23.42
C GLN A 756 6.90 -14.88 23.78
N LEU A 757 5.70 -14.47 24.22
CA LEU A 757 4.61 -15.38 24.50
C LEU A 757 3.82 -15.73 23.23
N LEU A 758 3.78 -14.78 22.27
CA LEU A 758 3.04 -14.92 21.01
C LEU A 758 3.83 -15.68 19.93
N PHE A 759 5.17 -15.63 19.97
CA PHE A 759 6.03 -16.20 18.94
C PHE A 759 6.91 -17.33 19.49
N GLY A 760 6.70 -18.55 18.99
CA GLY A 760 7.53 -19.72 19.29
C GLY A 760 7.18 -20.48 20.58
N ASP A 761 8.06 -21.38 21.00
CA ASP A 761 7.95 -22.13 22.24
C ASP A 761 8.89 -21.53 23.31
N LEU A 762 8.33 -20.64 24.12
CA LEU A 762 9.08 -19.95 25.19
C LEU A 762 9.61 -20.94 26.23
N ALA A 763 8.86 -21.97 26.58
CA ALA A 763 9.28 -22.95 27.58
C ALA A 763 10.49 -23.75 27.08
N ALA A 764 10.47 -24.19 25.82
CA ALA A 764 11.63 -24.83 25.20
C ALA A 764 12.84 -23.89 25.11
N THR A 765 12.60 -22.62 24.81
CA THR A 765 13.67 -21.61 24.73
C THR A 765 14.33 -21.37 26.10
N VAL A 766 13.54 -21.25 27.16
CA VAL A 766 14.06 -21.12 28.54
C VAL A 766 14.84 -22.38 28.94
N ALA A 767 14.32 -23.57 28.62
CA ALA A 767 15.01 -24.83 28.90
C ALA A 767 16.38 -24.92 28.20
N ASP A 768 16.45 -24.55 26.91
CA ASP A 768 17.70 -24.50 26.14
C ASP A 768 18.72 -23.53 26.75
N ILE A 769 18.27 -22.35 27.16
CA ILE A 769 19.13 -21.34 27.78
C ILE A 769 19.68 -21.84 29.11
N LEU A 770 18.82 -22.35 30.01
CA LEU A 770 19.25 -22.88 31.31
C LEU A 770 20.26 -24.02 31.14
N THR A 771 20.01 -24.92 30.18
CA THR A 771 20.94 -26.02 29.85
C THR A 771 22.27 -25.49 29.34
N THR A 772 22.24 -24.50 28.45
CA THR A 772 23.44 -23.93 27.82
C THR A 772 24.26 -23.08 28.78
N THR A 773 23.63 -22.36 29.71
CA THR A 773 24.32 -21.51 30.69
C THR A 773 24.70 -22.25 31.96
N GLY A 774 24.11 -23.41 32.24
CA GLY A 774 24.32 -24.16 33.48
C GLY A 774 23.64 -23.52 34.70
N LEU A 775 22.74 -22.55 34.50
CA LEU A 775 22.06 -21.87 35.61
C LEU A 775 21.02 -22.81 36.22
N SER A 776 21.02 -22.95 37.55
CA SER A 776 19.95 -23.66 38.25
C SER A 776 18.60 -22.96 37.97
N PRO A 777 17.56 -23.68 37.51
CA PRO A 777 16.28 -23.08 37.14
C PRO A 777 15.66 -22.20 38.24
N SER A 778 15.83 -22.60 39.51
CA SER A 778 15.35 -21.87 40.70
C SER A 778 16.00 -20.51 40.93
N ARG A 779 17.01 -20.14 40.12
CA ARG A 779 17.70 -18.85 40.18
C ARG A 779 17.23 -17.89 39.09
N LEU A 780 16.45 -18.36 38.12
CA LEU A 780 15.82 -17.50 37.13
C LEU A 780 14.40 -17.15 37.60
N GLU A 781 14.08 -15.87 37.55
CA GLU A 781 12.75 -15.33 37.78
C GLU A 781 12.32 -14.56 36.52
N LEU A 782 11.16 -14.93 35.96
CA LEU A 782 10.57 -14.21 34.84
C LEU A 782 9.49 -13.28 35.36
N GLU A 783 9.62 -12.00 35.04
CA GLU A 783 8.71 -10.95 35.46
C GLU A 783 7.70 -10.68 34.34
N VAL A 784 6.41 -10.73 34.68
CA VAL A 784 5.31 -10.66 33.72
C VAL A 784 4.38 -9.53 34.11
N THR A 785 4.06 -8.64 33.17
CA THR A 785 3.09 -7.57 33.39
C THR A 785 1.65 -8.02 33.09
N GLU A 786 0.66 -7.25 33.54
CA GLU A 786 -0.76 -7.54 33.34
C GLU A 786 -1.14 -7.68 31.86
N ASP A 787 -0.60 -6.82 30.99
CA ASP A 787 -0.90 -6.80 29.55
C ASP A 787 -0.60 -8.13 28.83
N ILE A 788 0.40 -8.86 29.32
CA ILE A 788 0.77 -10.18 28.77
C ILE A 788 -0.31 -11.22 29.06
N LEU A 789 -1.02 -11.08 30.18
CA LEU A 789 -2.00 -12.06 30.64
C LEU A 789 -3.35 -11.95 29.95
N ILE A 790 -3.66 -10.81 29.30
CA ILE A 790 -4.97 -10.51 28.69
C ILE A 790 -5.07 -11.01 27.23
N ALA A 791 -3.95 -11.25 26.56
CA ALA A 791 -3.91 -11.49 25.11
C ALA A 791 -4.34 -12.93 24.68
N ASP A 792 -4.06 -13.95 25.49
CA ASP A 792 -4.48 -15.36 25.28
C ASP A 792 -4.31 -16.18 26.58
N ASP A 793 -5.28 -16.07 27.49
CA ASP A 793 -5.15 -16.58 28.84
C ASP A 793 -4.88 -18.10 28.96
N GLU A 794 -5.32 -18.92 27.99
CA GLU A 794 -5.14 -20.38 28.08
C GLU A 794 -3.79 -20.84 27.55
N ALA A 795 -3.33 -20.30 26.42
CA ALA A 795 -2.00 -20.58 25.91
C ALA A 795 -0.93 -20.08 26.89
N ALA A 796 -1.10 -18.86 27.41
CA ALA A 796 -0.22 -18.27 28.41
C ALA A 796 -0.09 -19.16 29.66
N ALA A 797 -1.22 -19.66 30.17
CA ALA A 797 -1.24 -20.46 31.39
C ALA A 797 -0.52 -21.80 31.22
N ARG A 798 -0.65 -22.44 30.04
CA ARG A 798 0.08 -23.65 29.71
C ARG A 798 1.58 -23.40 29.65
N THR A 799 2.02 -22.35 28.96
CA THR A 799 3.43 -22.00 28.82
C THR A 799 4.08 -21.69 30.16
N PHE A 800 3.43 -20.86 31.01
CA PHE A 800 3.95 -20.59 32.36
C PHE A 800 3.95 -21.85 33.23
N GLY A 801 2.94 -22.71 33.11
CA GLY A 801 2.94 -24.01 33.77
C GLY A 801 4.14 -24.88 33.39
N GLN A 802 4.51 -24.93 32.11
CA GLN A 802 5.69 -25.65 31.62
C GLN A 802 6.99 -25.03 32.13
N ILE A 803 7.11 -23.70 32.12
CA ILE A 803 8.28 -22.99 32.64
C ILE A 803 8.47 -23.26 34.14
N ARG A 804 7.38 -23.26 34.92
CA ARG A 804 7.44 -23.60 36.35
C ARG A 804 7.83 -25.06 36.60
N GLN A 805 7.43 -25.99 35.72
CA GLN A 805 7.88 -27.39 35.80
C GLN A 805 9.39 -27.53 35.59
N LEU A 806 10.05 -26.59 34.91
CA LEU A 806 11.51 -26.52 34.85
C LEU A 806 12.13 -26.10 36.19
N GLY A 807 11.35 -25.48 37.08
CA GLY A 807 11.80 -24.93 38.36
C GLY A 807 12.09 -23.43 38.32
N VAL A 808 11.71 -22.73 37.25
CA VAL A 808 11.84 -21.27 37.10
C VAL A 808 10.71 -20.57 37.86
N GLN A 809 11.03 -19.45 38.52
CA GLN A 809 10.05 -18.66 39.28
C GLN A 809 9.34 -17.67 38.36
N ILE A 810 8.05 -17.45 38.59
CA ILE A 810 7.27 -16.42 37.90
C ILE A 810 6.89 -15.33 38.89
N ALA A 811 7.27 -14.10 38.58
CA ALA A 811 6.88 -12.91 39.34
C ALA A 811 5.86 -12.11 38.54
N PHE A 812 4.83 -11.61 39.22
CA PHE A 812 3.85 -10.73 38.62
C PHE A 812 4.21 -9.27 38.93
N ASP A 813 4.44 -8.49 37.87
CA ASP A 813 4.95 -7.13 37.94
C ASP A 813 3.85 -6.07 37.87
N ASP A 814 4.17 -4.85 38.33
CA ASP A 814 3.27 -3.68 38.37
C ASP A 814 1.91 -3.94 39.06
N PHE A 815 1.89 -4.76 40.12
CA PHE A 815 0.63 -5.15 40.76
C PHE A 815 -0.07 -3.95 41.45
N GLY A 816 -1.28 -3.62 40.98
CA GLY A 816 -2.17 -2.62 41.57
C GLY A 816 -2.44 -1.39 40.70
N THR A 817 -1.73 -1.20 39.60
CA THR A 817 -1.89 -0.03 38.69
C THR A 817 -2.95 -0.25 37.59
N GLY A 818 -3.43 -1.49 37.40
CA GLY A 818 -4.45 -1.88 36.42
C GLY A 818 -5.64 -2.66 37.02
N TYR A 819 -6.47 -3.27 36.17
CA TYR A 819 -7.64 -4.08 36.58
C TYR A 819 -7.23 -5.51 36.95
N GLY A 820 -6.09 -5.68 37.63
CA GLY A 820 -5.50 -6.96 38.03
C GLY A 820 -6.49 -7.85 38.75
N SER A 821 -7.22 -8.67 37.99
CA SER A 821 -8.28 -9.48 38.55
C SER A 821 -7.67 -10.58 39.41
N LEU A 822 -8.17 -10.74 40.64
CA LEU A 822 -7.86 -11.89 41.51
C LEU A 822 -8.04 -13.24 40.78
N SER A 823 -8.85 -13.28 39.72
CA SER A 823 -8.98 -14.44 38.85
C SER A 823 -7.67 -14.82 38.13
N TYR A 824 -6.84 -13.85 37.74
CA TYR A 824 -5.56 -14.11 37.07
C TYR A 824 -4.51 -14.65 38.04
N LEU A 825 -4.41 -14.07 39.25
CA LEU A 825 -3.56 -14.62 40.30
C LEU A 825 -3.89 -16.09 40.60
N LYS A 826 -5.18 -16.43 40.66
CA LYS A 826 -5.63 -17.79 40.86
C LYS A 826 -5.31 -18.71 39.67
N LYS A 827 -5.41 -18.21 38.44
CA LYS A 827 -5.23 -18.99 37.21
C LYS A 827 -3.76 -19.30 36.91
N PHE A 828 -2.89 -18.30 37.02
CA PHE A 828 -1.48 -18.42 36.68
C PHE A 828 -0.62 -18.88 37.87
N ALA A 829 -1.11 -18.67 39.09
CA ALA A 829 -0.46 -19.06 40.34
C ALA A 829 1.03 -18.64 40.36
N PRO A 830 1.34 -17.34 40.28
CA PRO A 830 2.73 -16.87 40.32
C PRO A 830 3.42 -17.29 41.62
N ASP A 831 4.74 -17.11 41.71
CA ASP A 831 5.52 -17.38 42.92
C ASP A 831 5.78 -16.08 43.72
N ARG A 832 5.77 -14.93 43.04
CA ARG A 832 6.07 -13.62 43.62
C ARG A 832 5.14 -12.51 43.10
N LEU A 833 4.85 -11.52 43.94
CA LEU A 833 4.19 -10.27 43.58
C LEU A 833 5.15 -9.10 43.76
N LYS A 834 5.26 -8.24 42.73
CA LYS A 834 6.02 -6.99 42.78
C LYS A 834 5.03 -5.82 42.92
N ILE A 835 5.22 -5.01 43.96
CA ILE A 835 4.40 -3.81 44.20
C ILE A 835 5.03 -2.64 43.46
N ASP A 836 4.26 -2.03 42.55
CA ASP A 836 4.71 -0.88 41.76
C ASP A 836 5.19 0.28 42.64
N LYS A 837 6.28 0.91 42.21
CA LYS A 837 6.87 2.10 42.85
C LYS A 837 5.86 3.22 43.11
N SER A 838 4.79 3.35 42.32
CA SER A 838 3.76 4.39 42.48
C SER A 838 3.09 4.34 43.85
N PHE A 839 2.96 3.14 44.44
CA PHE A 839 2.40 2.96 45.78
C PHE A 839 3.45 3.04 46.90
N VAL A 840 4.74 3.02 46.55
CA VAL A 840 5.86 2.97 47.50
C VAL A 840 6.56 4.32 47.66
N HIS A 841 6.59 5.15 46.61
CA HIS A 841 7.33 6.42 46.57
C HIS A 841 6.87 7.42 47.67
N GLU A 842 5.56 7.51 47.93
CA GLU A 842 4.98 8.39 48.95
C GLU A 842 4.44 7.64 50.18
N LEU A 843 4.93 6.41 50.41
CA LEU A 843 4.38 5.51 51.43
C LEU A 843 4.57 6.08 52.84
N THR A 844 3.49 6.58 53.42
CA THR A 844 3.42 7.12 54.77
C THR A 844 2.29 6.47 55.57
N ILE A 845 2.38 6.50 56.90
CA ILE A 845 1.37 5.85 57.76
C ILE A 845 0.03 6.60 57.60
N GLY A 846 -1.01 5.89 57.17
CA GLY A 846 -2.39 6.39 57.11
C GLY A 846 -2.87 6.89 55.74
N THR A 847 -2.10 6.68 54.67
CA THR A 847 -2.52 6.97 53.29
C THR A 847 -3.24 5.79 52.64
N ASP A 848 -3.96 6.06 51.55
CA ASP A 848 -4.59 5.03 50.72
C ASP A 848 -3.55 4.06 50.13
N ASP A 849 -2.37 4.56 49.73
CA ASP A 849 -1.26 3.72 49.26
C ASP A 849 -0.79 2.73 50.34
N ALA A 850 -0.71 3.15 51.60
CA ALA A 850 -0.37 2.26 52.70
C ALA A 850 -1.42 1.18 52.96
N ALA A 851 -2.69 1.44 52.63
CA ALA A 851 -3.74 0.43 52.67
C ALA A 851 -3.62 -0.56 51.51
N ILE A 852 -3.32 -0.09 50.30
CA ILE A 852 -3.09 -0.92 49.10
C ILE A 852 -1.88 -1.83 49.34
N VAL A 853 -0.73 -1.27 49.70
CA VAL A 853 0.51 -2.02 49.99
C VAL A 853 0.28 -3.09 51.07
N ARG A 854 -0.37 -2.72 52.19
CA ARG A 854 -0.68 -3.67 53.27
C ARG A 854 -1.62 -4.79 52.82
N SER A 855 -2.61 -4.46 51.99
CA SER A 855 -3.55 -5.44 51.44
C SER A 855 -2.85 -6.40 50.49
N THR A 856 -1.97 -5.90 49.61
CA THR A 856 -1.16 -6.72 48.70
C THR A 856 -0.22 -7.65 49.47
N ILE A 857 0.47 -7.16 50.50
CA ILE A 857 1.32 -8.00 51.38
C ILE A 857 0.48 -9.08 52.07
N GLY A 858 -0.71 -8.71 52.57
CA GLY A 858 -1.64 -9.65 53.20
C GLY A 858 -2.12 -10.74 52.23
N LEU A 859 -2.46 -10.35 51.00
CA LEU A 859 -2.88 -11.25 49.93
C LEU A 859 -1.76 -12.22 49.55
N GLY A 860 -0.53 -11.72 49.36
CA GLY A 860 0.63 -12.55 49.07
C GLY A 860 0.82 -13.65 50.12
N LYS A 861 0.80 -13.29 51.41
CA LYS A 861 0.89 -14.25 52.52
C LYS A 861 -0.22 -15.31 52.51
N GLN A 862 -1.47 -14.91 52.25
CA GLN A 862 -2.61 -15.84 52.22
C GLN A 862 -2.55 -16.81 51.04
N LEU A 863 -1.95 -16.40 49.92
CA LEU A 863 -1.77 -17.22 48.72
C LEU A 863 -0.42 -17.96 48.70
N GLY A 864 0.44 -17.77 49.73
CA GLY A 864 1.76 -18.39 49.80
C GLY A 864 2.77 -17.79 48.81
N LEU A 865 2.57 -16.55 48.39
CA LEU A 865 3.43 -15.80 47.48
C LEU A 865 4.42 -14.94 48.25
N SER A 866 5.63 -14.79 47.73
CA SER A 866 6.57 -13.77 48.23
C SER A 866 6.21 -12.39 47.68
N VAL A 867 6.44 -11.34 48.45
CA VAL A 867 6.15 -9.95 48.05
C VAL A 867 7.41 -9.11 48.08
N ILE A 868 7.67 -8.41 46.98
CA ILE A 868 8.75 -7.42 46.85
C ILE A 868 8.15 -6.04 46.58
N ALA A 869 8.68 -5.02 47.24
CA ALA A 869 8.29 -3.63 47.02
C ALA A 869 9.36 -2.88 46.22
N GLU A 870 8.94 -2.17 45.17
CA GLU A 870 9.83 -1.42 44.29
C GLU A 870 9.90 0.08 44.62
N GLY A 871 10.93 0.77 44.14
CA GLY A 871 11.02 2.23 44.27
C GLY A 871 11.34 2.72 45.68
N ILE A 872 11.99 1.92 46.52
CA ILE A 872 12.38 2.31 47.87
C ILE A 872 13.56 3.30 47.82
N GLU A 873 13.31 4.54 48.21
CA GLU A 873 14.32 5.61 48.23
C GLU A 873 14.71 6.04 49.66
N HIS A 874 13.84 5.81 50.66
CA HIS A 874 14.02 6.31 52.02
C HIS A 874 14.05 5.17 53.05
N ALA A 875 14.88 5.31 54.09
CA ALA A 875 15.00 4.32 55.15
C ALA A 875 13.71 4.17 55.97
N ASP A 876 12.91 5.24 56.10
CA ASP A 876 11.62 5.21 56.79
C ASP A 876 10.61 4.28 56.09
N THR A 877 10.62 4.28 54.74
CA THR A 877 9.81 3.38 53.92
C THR A 877 10.17 1.91 54.19
N VAL A 878 11.45 1.59 54.39
CA VAL A 878 11.91 0.24 54.76
C VAL A 878 11.33 -0.18 56.11
N GLY A 879 11.40 0.70 57.11
CA GLY A 879 10.84 0.43 58.44
C GLY A 879 9.34 0.12 58.37
N LEU A 880 8.60 0.89 57.57
CA LEU A 880 7.17 0.71 57.37
C LEU A 880 6.84 -0.61 56.63
N LEU A 881 7.52 -0.91 55.51
CA LEU A 881 7.35 -2.16 54.76
C LEU A 881 7.70 -3.40 55.60
N ARG A 882 8.79 -3.33 56.38
CA ARG A 882 9.18 -4.39 57.34
C ARG A 882 8.11 -4.59 58.41
N SER A 883 7.50 -3.51 58.92
CA SER A 883 6.41 -3.61 59.91
C SER A 883 5.12 -4.22 59.35
N MET A 884 4.87 -4.04 58.05
CA MET A 884 3.78 -4.72 57.32
C MET A 884 4.15 -6.18 56.98
N GLY A 885 5.43 -6.53 57.13
CA GLY A 885 6.01 -7.84 56.85
C GLY A 885 6.14 -8.11 55.36
N CYS A 886 6.58 -7.11 54.60
CA CYS A 886 7.09 -7.29 53.23
C CYS A 886 8.40 -8.10 53.29
N ASP A 887 8.61 -9.02 52.35
CA ASP A 887 9.75 -9.94 52.38
C ASP A 887 11.02 -9.29 51.82
N GLU A 888 10.92 -8.71 50.63
CA GLU A 888 12.04 -8.16 49.88
C GLU A 888 11.76 -6.71 49.43
N GLY A 889 12.82 -5.97 49.11
CA GLY A 889 12.72 -4.59 48.65
C GLY A 889 13.78 -4.25 47.60
N GLN A 890 13.39 -3.38 46.67
CA GLN A 890 14.24 -2.88 45.60
C GLN A 890 14.07 -1.35 45.47
N GLY A 891 15.17 -0.64 45.21
CA GLY A 891 15.12 0.80 45.02
C GLY A 891 16.47 1.48 45.16
N TYR A 892 16.50 2.80 44.92
CA TYR A 892 17.74 3.58 44.91
C TYR A 892 18.40 3.69 46.28
N LEU A 893 17.66 3.46 47.36
CA LEU A 893 18.24 3.34 48.71
C LEU A 893 19.31 2.24 48.79
N PHE A 894 19.07 1.11 48.13
CA PHE A 894 19.96 -0.06 48.14
C PHE A 894 20.99 0.00 47.00
N GLY A 895 20.61 0.61 45.88
CA GLY A 895 21.47 0.84 44.74
C GLY A 895 20.68 1.15 43.48
N ALA A 896 21.13 2.15 42.72
CA ALA A 896 20.65 2.34 41.36
C ALA A 896 21.10 1.17 40.45
N PRO A 897 20.41 0.90 39.34
CA PRO A 897 20.87 -0.07 38.36
C PRO A 897 22.32 0.20 37.94
N MET A 898 23.18 -0.81 38.02
CA MET A 898 24.63 -0.66 37.82
C MET A 898 25.21 -1.79 36.95
N ARG A 899 26.39 -1.58 36.38
CA ARG A 899 27.07 -2.61 35.56
C ARG A 899 27.47 -3.81 36.44
N ALA A 900 27.59 -4.99 35.83
CA ALA A 900 27.97 -6.22 36.54
C ALA A 900 29.24 -6.06 37.40
N ALA A 901 30.29 -5.46 36.84
CA ALA A 901 31.54 -5.24 37.58
C ALA A 901 31.38 -4.35 38.82
N THR A 902 30.53 -3.32 38.74
CA THR A 902 30.22 -2.44 39.88
C THR A 902 29.35 -3.15 40.91
N PHE A 903 28.39 -3.95 40.45
CA PHE A 903 27.55 -4.80 41.29
C PHE A 903 28.40 -5.79 42.10
N GLU A 904 29.31 -6.50 41.43
CA GLU A 904 30.23 -7.46 42.04
C GLU A 904 31.11 -6.80 43.11
N GLN A 905 31.70 -5.64 42.81
CA GLN A 905 32.51 -4.90 43.78
C GLN A 905 31.73 -4.46 45.02
N THR A 906 30.46 -4.07 44.82
CA THR A 906 29.63 -3.48 45.88
C THR A 906 29.05 -4.55 46.80
N PHE A 907 28.60 -5.68 46.23
CA PHE A 907 27.84 -6.69 46.97
C PHE A 907 28.58 -8.02 47.18
N PHE A 908 29.61 -8.33 46.40
CA PHE A 908 30.40 -9.56 46.53
C PHE A 908 31.83 -9.31 47.03
N GLY A 909 32.28 -8.05 47.04
CA GLY A 909 33.58 -7.68 47.61
C GLY A 909 33.68 -8.02 49.10
N ALA A 910 34.81 -8.59 49.52
CA ALA A 910 35.08 -8.82 50.94
C ALA A 910 35.02 -7.48 51.71
N PRO A 911 34.50 -7.44 52.95
CA PRO A 911 34.45 -6.22 53.73
C PRO A 911 35.86 -5.63 53.82
N ARG A 912 36.02 -4.36 53.46
CA ARG A 912 37.27 -3.61 53.68
C ARG A 912 37.57 -3.68 55.17
N THR A 913 38.47 -4.57 55.57
CA THR A 913 39.07 -4.53 56.89
C THR A 913 39.79 -3.20 56.99
N ASP A 914 39.28 -2.33 57.86
CA ASP A 914 40.00 -1.16 58.36
C ASP A 914 41.36 -1.61 58.92
N ALA A 915 42.39 -1.54 58.09
CA ALA A 915 43.77 -1.76 58.47
C ALA A 915 44.57 -0.57 57.96
N GLY A 916 44.87 0.38 58.85
CA GLY A 916 45.83 1.44 58.56
C GLY A 916 45.56 2.84 59.11
N ARG A 917 44.97 3.00 60.31
CA ARG A 917 45.31 4.18 61.12
C ARG A 917 46.77 4.04 61.55
N GLY A 918 47.67 4.76 60.88
CA GLY A 918 49.03 5.01 61.36
C GLY A 918 50.07 5.01 60.24
N GLY A 919 50.44 6.19 59.75
CA GLY A 919 51.63 6.29 58.88
C GLY A 919 51.75 7.58 58.08
N ARG A 920 52.07 8.67 58.78
CA ARG A 920 52.91 9.82 58.36
C ARG A 920 52.61 10.59 57.06
N ALA A 921 52.36 11.88 57.28
CA ALA A 921 52.68 12.97 56.37
C ALA A 921 54.09 12.83 55.76
N ASP A 922 54.21 13.10 54.46
CA ASP A 922 55.16 14.09 53.95
C ASP A 922 54.86 14.45 52.49
N ALA A 923 55.22 15.68 52.16
CA ALA A 923 54.96 16.46 50.97
C ALA A 923 55.55 15.92 49.65
N ALA A 924 54.84 16.13 48.54
CA ALA A 924 55.26 16.97 47.39
C ALA A 924 54.17 16.98 46.31
#